data_AF-A0A2T1F877-F1
#
_entry.id   AF-A0A2T1F877-F1
#
_cell.length_a   1.000
_cell.length_b   1.000
_cell.length_c   1.000
_cell.angle_alpha   90.00
_cell.angle_beta   90.00
_cell.angle_gamma   90.00
#
_symmetry.space_group_name_H-M   'P 1'
#
loop_
_entity.id
_entity.type
_entity.pdbx_description
1 polymer ?
#
loop_
_entity_poly.entity_id
_entity_poly.type
_entity_poly.pdbx_seq_one_letter_code
_entity_poly.pdbx_strand_id
1 'polypeptide(L)'
;LELARKYHCISAAIVLNLPEKLCADRNQQRPNRNFGSHVVRRHVQNLKRSLKSLDREGFRYVYILRSQEEIDAVEVARQPLWNNRKSESGPFDIIGDIHGCCGELEQLLQQLGYQIVEKTSDSAFWDFPTYAHPEGRKAVFLGDLVDRGPRILDTLKLVRNMVLAETALCVPGNHDIKLLRKLSGKNVKINHGLEQTLAEIAALPDEMRESAIAEIRQFLDSLIGHYVLDDGKLVVAHAGMKAEFQGRASGRVRDFALYGETTGEIDEFGLPVRYNWAAEYRGQAAVVYGHTPVPETEWLNNTVDIDTGCVFGGKLTALRYPEREFVSVSAARIYCEPAKPIAFPSIATPDNSLPAINLTAQQQFDDVLDISDVLGKRIISTRLQSNIVIREENAIAALEVMSRFAANPKWLIYLPPTMSPAATSKEPGLLEHPAEAFNYYKQQGVSTVVCEEKHMGSRAVVIVCRDASAAKRRFGILNNSIGICYTRTGRHFFDNSTLETEFLARVNRDLSASNFWDKFQTDWVCLDCELMPWSAKAQGLLQEQYAAVGTASRHGFADAIKNLEQAKQRGVEVDSLLASYRERAELADRYIHAYQRYCWPVQSISDLKLAPFHILATEGNVHTDKNHCWHMEQIAQICEFDREFLLATAYKVVEIADSDSQSAGIQWWEKMTDAGGEGMVVKPMEFLVKNSNKLVQPAIKCRGKEYLRIIYGLEYSLPEHLEKLRSRGLSGKRSLALREFALGVESLERFVAGAPLRQVHECVFGVLAMESEPVDPRL
;
A
#
# COMPACT_ATOMS: atom_id res chain seq x y z
N LEU A 1 3.66 33.60 -15.42
CA LEU A 1 4.36 33.73 -14.13
C LEU A 1 3.57 33.12 -12.97
N GLU A 2 2.29 33.45 -12.80
CA GLU A 2 1.44 32.87 -11.74
C GLU A 2 1.38 31.34 -11.77
N LEU A 3 1.15 30.74 -12.95
CA LEU A 3 1.22 29.29 -13.13
C LEU A 3 2.59 28.70 -12.71
N ALA A 4 3.69 29.36 -13.07
CA ALA A 4 5.03 28.90 -12.70
C ALA A 4 5.23 28.93 -11.16
N ARG A 5 4.70 29.94 -10.47
CA ARG A 5 4.70 30.01 -9.00
C ARG A 5 3.82 28.92 -8.39
N LYS A 6 2.61 28.72 -8.91
CA LYS A 6 1.65 27.69 -8.46
C LYS A 6 2.23 26.28 -8.54
N TYR A 7 3.02 25.99 -9.57
CA TYR A 7 3.58 24.66 -9.82
C TYR A 7 5.09 24.56 -9.53
N HIS A 8 5.67 25.55 -8.84
CA HIS A 8 7.09 25.59 -8.46
C HIS A 8 8.07 25.38 -9.63
N CYS A 9 7.75 25.92 -10.80
CA CYS A 9 8.57 25.83 -12.00
C CYS A 9 9.43 27.09 -12.21
N ILE A 10 10.61 26.91 -12.79
CA ILE A 10 11.42 28.01 -13.30
C ILE A 10 10.73 28.61 -14.53
N SER A 11 10.70 29.94 -14.62
CA SER A 11 10.17 30.63 -15.79
C SER A 11 11.28 31.26 -16.63
N ALA A 12 11.14 31.18 -17.95
CA ALA A 12 12.03 31.80 -18.93
C ALA A 12 11.23 32.74 -19.84
N ALA A 13 11.80 33.89 -20.17
CA ALA A 13 11.28 34.81 -21.17
C ALA A 13 12.15 34.73 -22.43
N ILE A 14 11.52 34.48 -23.58
CA ILE A 14 12.14 34.63 -24.90
C ILE A 14 11.53 35.88 -25.52
N VAL A 15 12.36 36.90 -25.72
CA VAL A 15 11.93 38.25 -26.08
C VAL A 15 12.42 38.59 -27.48
N LEU A 16 11.49 38.84 -28.41
CA LEU A 16 11.80 39.27 -29.76
C LEU A 16 11.86 40.81 -29.82
N ASN A 17 13.05 41.37 -29.68
CA ASN A 17 13.33 42.80 -29.75
C ASN A 17 13.87 43.20 -31.14
N LEU A 18 13.03 43.01 -32.16
CA LEU A 18 13.40 43.23 -33.56
C LEU A 18 13.26 44.70 -34.00
N PRO A 19 13.94 45.11 -35.09
CA PRO A 19 13.80 46.44 -35.66
C PRO A 19 12.34 46.77 -36.06
N GLU A 20 11.88 48.00 -35.77
CA GLU A 20 10.51 48.45 -36.06
C GLU A 20 10.12 48.24 -37.53
N LYS A 21 11.05 48.52 -38.45
CA LYS A 21 10.84 48.35 -39.90
C LYS A 21 10.51 46.90 -40.25
N LEU A 22 11.31 45.95 -39.76
CA LEU A 22 11.08 44.51 -39.99
C LEU A 22 9.72 44.04 -39.43
N CYS A 23 9.36 44.52 -38.23
CA CYS A 23 8.05 44.25 -37.63
C CYS A 23 6.89 44.85 -38.44
N ALA A 24 7.07 46.04 -39.01
CA ALA A 24 6.07 46.70 -39.84
C ALA A 24 5.88 45.98 -41.18
N ASP A 25 6.98 45.63 -41.86
CA ASP A 25 6.98 44.91 -43.14
C ASP A 25 6.27 43.55 -42.99
N ARG A 26 6.58 42.78 -41.93
CA ARG A 26 5.89 41.51 -41.63
C ARG A 26 4.42 41.68 -41.25
N ASN A 27 4.04 42.78 -40.62
CA ASN A 27 2.64 43.02 -40.26
C ASN A 27 1.78 43.33 -41.49
N GLN A 28 2.32 44.03 -42.50
CA GLN A 28 1.61 44.31 -43.76
C GLN A 28 1.25 43.04 -44.55
N GLN A 29 2.07 41.98 -44.40
CA GLN A 29 1.84 40.69 -45.05
C GLN A 29 0.74 39.84 -44.36
N ARG A 30 0.15 40.31 -43.26
CA ARG A 30 -0.86 39.54 -42.51
C ARG A 30 -2.28 39.93 -42.94
N PRO A 31 -3.02 39.05 -43.64
CA PRO A 31 -4.34 39.38 -44.20
C PRO A 31 -5.41 39.69 -43.13
N ASN A 32 -5.23 39.20 -41.90
CA ASN A 32 -6.19 39.34 -40.80
C ASN A 32 -5.83 40.44 -39.78
N ARG A 33 -4.87 41.33 -40.08
CA ARG A 33 -4.43 42.39 -39.14
C ARG A 33 -4.11 43.72 -39.85
N ASN A 34 -5.15 44.52 -40.10
CA ASN A 34 -5.03 45.82 -40.78
C ASN A 34 -4.79 47.00 -39.81
N PHE A 35 -3.76 46.91 -38.96
CA PHE A 35 -3.37 47.99 -38.04
C PHE A 35 -2.31 48.89 -38.66
N GLY A 36 -2.42 50.20 -38.48
CA GLY A 36 -1.42 51.16 -38.96
C GLY A 36 -0.04 51.01 -38.28
N SER A 37 1.02 51.46 -38.95
CA SER A 37 2.42 51.37 -38.47
C SER A 37 2.66 51.98 -37.08
N HIS A 38 1.83 52.95 -36.68
CA HIS A 38 1.86 53.56 -35.36
C HIS A 38 1.60 52.56 -34.21
N VAL A 39 0.87 51.46 -34.45
CA VAL A 39 0.62 50.41 -33.45
C VAL A 39 1.90 49.58 -33.22
N VAL A 40 2.58 49.19 -34.29
CA VAL A 40 3.86 48.47 -34.22
C VAL A 40 4.90 49.31 -33.49
N ARG A 41 5.00 50.61 -33.81
CA ARG A 41 5.87 51.56 -33.09
C ARG A 41 5.57 51.60 -31.60
N ARG A 42 4.29 51.65 -31.21
CA ARG A 42 3.85 51.64 -29.81
C ARG A 42 4.24 50.34 -29.09
N HIS A 43 4.06 49.19 -29.75
CA HIS A 43 4.48 47.90 -29.19
C HIS A 43 6.00 47.83 -28.97
N VAL A 44 6.81 48.30 -29.93
CA VAL A 44 8.27 48.37 -29.79
C VAL A 44 8.67 49.29 -28.63
N GLN A 45 8.02 50.45 -28.49
CA GLN A 45 8.28 51.37 -27.37
C GLN A 45 7.90 50.74 -26.01
N ASN A 46 6.75 50.07 -25.92
CA ASN A 46 6.32 49.37 -24.71
C ASN A 46 7.28 48.23 -24.36
N LEU A 47 7.70 47.43 -25.33
CA LEU A 47 8.68 46.37 -25.14
C LEU A 47 9.98 46.91 -24.57
N LYS A 48 10.54 47.99 -25.15
CA LYS A 48 11.77 48.63 -24.66
C LYS A 48 11.66 49.15 -23.23
N ARG A 49 10.46 49.52 -22.78
CA ARG A 49 10.20 49.91 -21.37
C ARG A 49 10.20 48.69 -20.47
N SER A 50 9.47 47.63 -20.83
CA SER A 50 9.37 46.39 -20.04
C SER A 50 10.66 45.57 -20.00
N LEU A 51 11.51 45.62 -21.04
CA LEU A 51 12.79 44.91 -21.08
C LEU A 51 13.70 45.20 -19.87
N LYS A 52 13.58 46.40 -19.28
CA LYS A 52 14.39 46.84 -18.14
C LYS A 52 13.97 46.21 -16.79
N SER A 53 12.81 45.56 -16.72
CA SER A 53 12.24 45.00 -15.50
C SER A 53 11.99 43.50 -15.53
N LEU A 54 12.20 42.82 -16.67
CA LEU A 54 11.89 41.39 -16.82
C LEU A 54 12.62 40.49 -15.82
N ASP A 55 13.87 40.82 -15.49
CA ASP A 55 14.68 40.16 -14.47
C ASP A 55 14.04 40.27 -13.07
N ARG A 56 13.40 41.41 -12.78
CA ARG A 56 12.71 41.69 -11.52
C ARG A 56 11.27 41.17 -11.46
N GLU A 57 10.68 40.83 -12.60
CA GLU A 57 9.32 40.30 -12.71
C GLU A 57 9.21 38.81 -12.32
N GLY A 58 10.35 38.12 -12.17
CA GLY A 58 10.43 36.73 -11.72
C GLY A 58 10.79 35.72 -12.80
N PHE A 59 11.30 36.18 -13.95
CA PHE A 59 11.93 35.32 -14.95
C PHE A 59 13.37 35.01 -14.52
N ARG A 60 13.71 33.72 -14.45
CA ARG A 60 15.07 33.27 -14.12
C ARG A 60 15.99 33.41 -15.32
N TYR A 61 15.47 33.14 -16.51
CA TYR A 61 16.18 33.25 -17.77
C TYR A 61 15.49 34.27 -18.66
N VAL A 62 16.25 35.22 -19.20
CA VAL A 62 15.73 36.23 -20.13
C VAL A 62 16.62 36.19 -21.36
N TYR A 63 16.08 35.65 -22.46
CA TYR A 63 16.73 35.61 -23.76
C TYR A 63 16.18 36.74 -24.63
N ILE A 64 17.05 37.60 -25.13
CA ILE A 64 16.64 38.74 -25.97
C ILE A 64 17.22 38.55 -27.36
N LEU A 65 16.34 38.31 -28.33
CA LEU A 65 16.67 38.14 -29.75
C LEU A 65 16.45 39.46 -30.49
N ARG A 66 17.47 39.96 -31.18
CA ARG A 66 17.54 41.32 -31.75
C ARG A 66 17.54 41.36 -33.28
N SER A 67 17.81 40.24 -33.94
CA SER A 67 17.83 40.17 -35.40
C SER A 67 17.12 38.92 -35.92
N GLN A 68 16.95 38.86 -37.24
CA GLN A 68 16.36 37.70 -37.89
C GLN A 68 17.33 36.51 -37.87
N GLU A 69 18.62 36.78 -38.04
CA GLU A 69 19.70 35.80 -37.98
C GLU A 69 19.78 35.16 -36.58
N GLU A 70 19.64 35.96 -35.51
CA GLU A 70 19.56 35.42 -34.15
C GLU A 70 18.34 34.52 -33.94
N ILE A 71 17.20 34.82 -34.56
CA ILE A 71 16.00 33.97 -34.49
C ILE A 71 16.21 32.67 -35.26
N ASP A 72 16.75 32.76 -36.47
CA ASP A 72 16.93 31.60 -37.35
C ASP A 72 18.01 30.64 -36.81
N ALA A 73 18.91 31.13 -35.96
CA ALA A 73 19.93 30.33 -35.27
C ALA A 73 19.47 29.75 -33.90
N VAL A 74 18.25 30.05 -33.43
CA VAL A 74 17.79 29.57 -32.12
C VAL A 74 17.42 28.10 -32.16
N GLU A 75 18.00 27.34 -31.24
CA GLU A 75 17.59 25.97 -30.92
C GLU A 75 16.92 25.91 -29.54
N VAL A 76 15.82 25.17 -29.44
CA VAL A 76 15.11 24.95 -28.17
C VAL A 76 15.22 23.48 -27.81
N ALA A 77 16.02 23.19 -26.79
CA ALA A 77 16.19 21.85 -26.23
C ALA A 77 15.58 21.77 -24.83
N ARG A 78 15.15 20.56 -24.43
CA ARG A 78 14.75 20.28 -23.04
C ARG A 78 16.01 20.07 -22.21
N GLN A 79 16.21 20.90 -21.19
CA GLN A 79 17.28 20.74 -20.23
C GLN A 79 16.74 20.17 -18.92
N PRO A 80 17.31 19.08 -18.38
CA PRO A 80 17.00 18.62 -17.03
C PRO A 80 17.30 19.73 -16.00
N LEU A 81 16.45 19.84 -14.98
CA LEU A 81 16.77 20.66 -13.81
C LEU A 81 17.97 20.06 -13.07
N TRP A 82 18.77 20.88 -12.39
CA TRP A 82 19.97 20.43 -11.67
C TRP A 82 19.70 19.37 -10.59
N ASN A 83 18.51 19.40 -10.00
CA ASN A 83 18.06 18.41 -9.03
C ASN A 83 17.55 17.10 -9.68
N ASN A 84 17.34 17.08 -10.99
CA ASN A 84 16.93 15.88 -11.71
C ASN A 84 18.18 15.06 -12.06
N ARG A 85 18.46 14.07 -11.22
CA ARG A 85 19.53 13.08 -11.37
C ARG A 85 18.95 11.66 -11.51
N LYS A 86 17.75 11.55 -12.09
CA LYS A 86 17.03 10.26 -12.22
C LYS A 86 17.81 9.18 -12.96
N SER A 87 18.76 9.55 -13.81
CA SER A 87 19.65 8.62 -14.51
C SER A 87 20.69 7.98 -13.59
N GLU A 88 20.93 8.52 -12.39
CA GLU A 88 21.83 7.95 -11.40
C GLU A 88 21.02 7.01 -10.48
N SER A 89 21.20 5.70 -10.67
CA SER A 89 20.48 4.64 -9.92
C SER A 89 21.23 4.12 -8.68
N GLY A 90 22.45 4.60 -8.44
CA GLY A 90 23.28 4.15 -7.32
C GLY A 90 24.09 2.89 -7.67
N PRO A 91 24.46 2.07 -6.67
CA PRO A 91 24.09 2.15 -5.25
C PRO A 91 24.60 3.42 -4.53
N PHE A 92 23.87 3.85 -3.49
CA PHE A 92 24.18 5.05 -2.70
C PHE A 92 24.39 4.74 -1.22
N ASP A 93 25.26 5.49 -0.55
CA ASP A 93 25.34 5.55 0.90
C ASP A 93 25.03 6.98 1.36
N ILE A 94 23.84 7.18 1.91
CA ILE A 94 23.31 8.51 2.25
C ILE A 94 23.66 8.78 3.70
N ILE A 95 24.42 9.84 3.97
CA ILE A 95 25.01 10.16 5.28
C ILE A 95 24.31 11.38 5.88
N GLY A 96 23.88 11.25 7.14
CA GLY A 96 23.20 12.29 7.91
C GLY A 96 24.04 13.52 8.24
N ASP A 97 23.51 14.39 9.09
CA ASP A 97 24.13 15.67 9.43
C ASP A 97 25.44 15.48 10.22
N ILE A 98 26.52 16.11 9.75
CA ILE A 98 27.88 15.82 10.22
C ILE A 98 28.33 16.80 11.31
N HIS A 99 27.99 18.08 11.19
CA HIS A 99 28.35 19.15 12.12
C HIS A 99 29.82 19.14 12.55
N GLY A 100 30.76 19.03 11.60
CA GLY A 100 32.19 19.01 11.91
C GLY A 100 32.73 17.77 12.65
N CYS A 101 31.92 16.72 12.84
CA CYS A 101 32.35 15.41 13.37
C CYS A 101 33.13 14.59 12.32
N CYS A 102 34.24 15.15 11.82
CA CYS A 102 35.04 14.53 10.74
C CYS A 102 35.63 13.17 11.14
N GLY A 103 35.95 12.96 12.42
CA GLY A 103 36.50 11.69 12.89
C GLY A 103 35.50 10.54 12.80
N GLU A 104 34.25 10.78 13.19
CA GLU A 104 33.15 9.84 13.02
C GLU A 104 32.84 9.61 11.53
N LEU A 105 32.95 10.64 10.69
CA LEU A 105 32.78 10.51 9.25
C LEU A 105 33.85 9.61 8.61
N GLU A 106 35.14 9.79 8.96
CA GLU A 106 36.22 8.93 8.48
C GLU A 106 36.00 7.47 8.89
N GLN A 107 35.57 7.23 10.13
CA GLN A 107 35.23 5.89 10.63
C GLN A 107 34.03 5.28 9.91
N LEU A 108 32.98 6.08 9.68
CA LEU A 108 31.78 5.61 8.98
C LEU A 108 32.09 5.24 7.53
N LEU A 109 32.86 6.07 6.82
CA LEU A 109 33.32 5.77 5.47
C LEU A 109 34.15 4.49 5.42
N GLN A 110 35.03 4.27 6.41
CA GLN A 110 35.78 3.02 6.54
C GLN A 110 34.86 1.81 6.74
N GLN A 111 33.86 1.91 7.64
CA GLN A 111 32.88 0.84 7.87
C GLN A 111 32.02 0.55 6.64
N LEU A 112 31.69 1.59 5.87
CA LEU A 112 30.97 1.47 4.60
C LEU A 112 31.83 0.92 3.45
N GLY A 113 33.14 0.75 3.65
CA GLY A 113 34.06 0.18 2.66
C GLY A 113 34.75 1.18 1.73
N TYR A 114 34.65 2.48 2.00
CA TYR A 114 35.35 3.50 1.20
C TYR A 114 36.85 3.47 1.46
N GLN A 115 37.62 3.68 0.39
CA GLN A 115 39.08 3.70 0.41
C GLN A 115 39.58 5.08 -0.01
N ILE A 116 40.76 5.45 0.49
CA ILE A 116 41.44 6.67 0.08
C ILE A 116 41.95 6.46 -1.35
N VAL A 117 41.63 7.40 -2.24
CA VAL A 117 42.11 7.45 -3.63
C VAL A 117 43.02 8.66 -3.86
N GLU A 118 43.79 8.62 -4.94
CA GLU A 118 44.79 9.64 -5.26
C GLU A 118 44.14 11.02 -5.50
N LYS A 119 44.84 12.08 -5.09
CA LYS A 119 44.29 13.43 -4.89
C LYS A 119 43.82 14.09 -6.18
N THR A 120 42.66 14.75 -6.10
CA THR A 120 42.21 15.82 -7.00
C THR A 120 42.12 17.13 -6.22
N SER A 121 43.26 17.73 -5.87
CA SER A 121 43.24 19.01 -5.13
C SER A 121 43.96 20.11 -5.89
N ASP A 122 43.21 21.17 -6.19
CA ASP A 122 43.62 22.30 -7.03
C ASP A 122 44.25 23.46 -6.22
N SER A 123 44.22 23.36 -4.89
CA SER A 123 44.65 24.42 -3.95
C SER A 123 45.18 23.81 -2.65
N ALA A 124 46.14 24.50 -2.01
CA ALA A 124 46.73 24.09 -0.73
C ALA A 124 45.70 24.02 0.41
N PHE A 125 44.61 24.80 0.34
CA PHE A 125 43.54 24.75 1.34
C PHE A 125 42.78 23.41 1.33
N TRP A 126 42.49 22.88 0.14
CA TRP A 126 41.74 21.64 -0.05
C TRP A 126 42.59 20.38 0.09
N ASP A 127 43.83 20.49 0.59
CA ASP A 127 44.70 19.33 0.77
C ASP A 127 44.17 18.40 1.87
N PHE A 128 43.41 17.40 1.45
CA PHE A 128 42.74 16.42 2.30
C PHE A 128 42.45 15.15 1.49
N PRO A 129 42.44 13.95 2.11
CA PRO A 129 42.10 12.70 1.42
C PRO A 129 40.78 12.75 0.65
N THR A 130 40.75 12.10 -0.51
CA THR A 130 39.53 11.83 -1.27
C THR A 130 39.16 10.36 -1.08
N TYR A 131 37.88 10.07 -0.91
CA TYR A 131 37.38 8.71 -0.69
C TYR A 131 36.55 8.22 -1.88
N ALA A 132 36.68 6.94 -2.22
CA ALA A 132 35.88 6.26 -3.23
C ALA A 132 35.55 4.83 -2.78
N HIS A 133 34.37 4.34 -3.14
CA HIS A 133 34.01 2.95 -2.88
C HIS A 133 34.47 2.06 -4.05
N PRO A 134 35.18 0.95 -3.81
CA PRO A 134 35.72 0.10 -4.88
C PRO A 134 34.63 -0.54 -5.75
N GLU A 135 33.44 -0.79 -5.19
CA GLU A 135 32.27 -1.32 -5.92
C GLU A 135 31.43 -0.23 -6.63
N GLY A 136 31.90 1.02 -6.65
CA GLY A 136 31.21 2.12 -7.33
C GLY A 136 30.01 2.71 -6.57
N ARG A 137 29.86 2.43 -5.27
CA ARG A 137 28.88 3.12 -4.42
C ARG A 137 29.23 4.60 -4.32
N LYS A 138 28.21 5.46 -4.33
CA LYS A 138 28.36 6.91 -4.25
C LYS A 138 27.82 7.43 -2.93
N ALA A 139 28.61 8.24 -2.22
CA ALA A 139 28.15 8.87 -0.98
C ALA A 139 27.17 10.01 -1.28
N VAL A 140 26.17 10.23 -0.43
CA VAL A 140 25.26 11.37 -0.52
C VAL A 140 25.17 12.06 0.83
N PHE A 141 25.75 13.25 0.94
CA PHE A 141 25.74 14.02 2.18
C PHE A 141 24.48 14.89 2.31
N LEU A 142 23.80 14.80 3.45
CA LEU A 142 22.56 15.54 3.73
C LEU A 142 22.76 16.98 4.21
N GLY A 143 24.01 17.44 4.30
CA GLY A 143 24.34 18.81 4.65
C GLY A 143 24.68 18.98 6.13
N ASP A 144 24.58 20.22 6.60
CA ASP A 144 25.05 20.64 7.93
C ASP A 144 26.46 20.13 8.18
N LEU A 145 27.34 20.42 7.22
CA LEU A 145 28.75 20.02 7.25
C LEU A 145 29.52 20.79 8.34
N VAL A 146 29.04 22.00 8.63
CA VAL A 146 29.69 22.99 9.50
C VAL A 146 29.01 23.14 10.85
N ASP A 147 29.66 23.95 11.69
CA ASP A 147 29.23 24.34 13.04
C ASP A 147 29.32 23.22 14.07
N ARG A 148 29.50 23.61 15.35
CA ARG A 148 29.48 22.77 16.57
C ARG A 148 30.67 21.81 16.78
N GLY A 149 30.98 20.93 15.83
CA GLY A 149 31.99 19.88 16.01
C GLY A 149 33.44 20.36 16.01
N PRO A 150 34.40 19.45 16.23
CA PRO A 150 35.80 19.80 16.48
C PRO A 150 36.70 19.91 15.24
N ARG A 151 36.25 19.45 14.06
CA ARG A 151 37.04 19.36 12.82
C ARG A 151 36.22 19.85 11.62
N ILE A 152 35.75 21.09 11.67
CA ILE A 152 34.76 21.64 10.73
C ILE A 152 35.34 21.83 9.33
N LEU A 153 36.50 22.45 9.22
CA LEU A 153 37.15 22.67 7.92
C LEU A 153 37.60 21.36 7.28
N ASP A 154 37.98 20.35 8.06
CA ASP A 154 38.32 19.02 7.54
C ASP A 154 37.09 18.32 6.93
N THR A 155 35.91 18.40 7.60
CA THR A 155 34.65 17.90 7.03
C THR A 155 34.34 18.55 5.68
N LEU A 156 34.47 19.89 5.59
CA LEU A 156 34.26 20.61 4.33
C LEU A 156 35.21 20.13 3.23
N LYS A 157 36.50 19.94 3.56
CA LYS A 157 37.50 19.48 2.59
C LYS A 157 37.21 18.07 2.10
N LEU A 158 36.91 17.15 3.01
CA LEU A 158 36.57 15.77 2.69
C LEU A 158 35.38 15.72 1.72
N VAL A 159 34.26 16.35 2.10
CA VAL A 159 33.02 16.32 1.31
C VAL A 159 33.20 17.00 -0.04
N ARG A 160 33.83 18.19 -0.08
CA ARG A 160 34.12 18.89 -1.35
C ARG A 160 34.96 18.03 -2.29
N ASN A 161 36.00 17.39 -1.78
CA ASN A 161 36.91 16.58 -2.59
C ASN A 161 36.18 15.37 -3.19
N MET A 162 35.34 14.68 -2.42
CA MET A 162 34.51 13.59 -2.96
C MET A 162 33.48 14.06 -4.00
N VAL A 163 32.86 15.23 -3.80
CA VAL A 163 31.90 15.79 -4.76
C VAL A 163 32.58 16.10 -6.10
N LEU A 164 33.78 16.67 -6.09
CA LEU A 164 34.52 16.97 -7.33
C LEU A 164 35.12 15.75 -8.01
N ALA A 165 35.48 14.72 -7.23
CA ALA A 165 35.88 13.42 -7.78
C ALA A 165 34.69 12.60 -8.31
N GLU A 166 33.46 13.15 -8.26
CA GLU A 166 32.21 12.48 -8.63
C GLU A 166 31.90 11.20 -7.82
N THR A 167 32.59 10.99 -6.69
CA THR A 167 32.36 9.88 -5.75
C THR A 167 31.33 10.23 -4.68
N ALA A 168 30.86 11.47 -4.63
CA ALA A 168 29.76 11.89 -3.79
C ALA A 168 28.82 12.93 -4.44
N LEU A 169 27.61 13.03 -3.88
CA LEU A 169 26.71 14.16 -4.00
C LEU A 169 26.56 14.83 -2.63
N CYS A 170 26.20 16.11 -2.61
CA CYS A 170 25.94 16.84 -1.37
C CYS A 170 24.77 17.81 -1.59
N VAL A 171 23.84 17.83 -0.63
CA VAL A 171 22.84 18.90 -0.48
C VAL A 171 23.29 19.83 0.66
N PRO A 172 22.93 21.13 0.63
CA PRO A 172 23.29 22.03 1.71
C PRO A 172 22.30 21.91 2.88
N GLY A 173 22.82 22.01 4.10
CA GLY A 173 22.01 22.18 5.30
C GLY A 173 21.77 23.64 5.68
N ASN A 174 20.94 23.89 6.69
CA ASN A 174 20.65 25.26 7.11
C ASN A 174 21.86 25.97 7.73
N HIS A 175 22.78 25.24 8.37
CA HIS A 175 24.02 25.77 8.90
C HIS A 175 24.99 26.17 7.78
N ASP A 176 25.08 25.34 6.73
CA ASP A 176 25.90 25.63 5.54
C ASP A 176 25.44 26.92 4.85
N ILE A 177 24.13 27.09 4.65
CA ILE A 177 23.57 28.31 4.04
C ILE A 177 23.75 29.53 4.94
N LYS A 178 23.71 29.36 6.26
CA LYS A 178 23.98 30.44 7.21
C LYS A 178 25.44 30.91 7.13
N LEU A 179 26.39 29.98 7.04
CA LEU A 179 27.80 30.29 6.81
C LEU A 179 27.98 31.00 5.46
N LEU A 180 27.39 30.49 4.38
CA LEU A 180 27.44 31.11 3.04
C LEU A 180 26.98 32.57 3.08
N ARG A 181 25.87 32.86 3.78
CA ARG A 181 25.36 34.22 3.97
C ARG A 181 26.36 35.10 4.74
N LYS A 182 26.96 34.58 5.82
CA LYS A 182 27.97 35.29 6.61
C LYS A 182 29.19 35.65 5.78
N LEU A 183 29.75 34.68 5.05
CA LEU A 183 30.92 34.87 4.16
C LEU A 183 30.60 35.79 2.96
N SER A 184 29.33 35.91 2.59
CA SER A 184 28.84 36.86 1.58
C SER A 184 28.57 38.26 2.13
N GLY A 185 28.97 38.56 3.37
CA GLY A 185 28.81 39.87 4.01
C GLY A 185 27.40 40.19 4.51
N LYS A 186 26.50 39.20 4.60
CA LYS A 186 25.17 39.41 5.19
C LYS A 186 25.27 39.43 6.71
N ASN A 187 24.45 40.28 7.33
CA ASN A 187 24.31 40.30 8.79
C ASN A 187 23.47 39.09 9.24
N VAL A 188 24.11 38.13 9.93
CA VAL A 188 23.48 36.94 10.51
C VAL A 188 23.86 36.84 11.98
N LYS A 189 22.97 36.27 12.81
CA LYS A 189 23.27 36.00 14.22
C LYS A 189 24.34 34.92 14.31
N ILE A 190 25.41 35.18 15.07
CA ILE A 190 26.45 34.20 15.39
C ILE A 190 25.96 33.43 16.61
N ASN A 191 25.47 32.22 16.36
CA ASN A 191 24.95 31.29 17.36
C ASN A 191 24.84 29.89 16.75
N HIS A 192 24.49 28.91 17.60
CA HIS A 192 24.29 27.51 17.24
C HIS A 192 25.51 26.84 16.61
N GLY A 193 26.72 27.28 16.94
CA GLY A 193 27.95 26.64 16.47
C GLY A 193 28.72 27.42 15.39
N LEU A 194 28.16 28.52 14.88
CA LEU A 194 28.80 29.34 13.84
C LEU A 194 30.10 29.99 14.32
N GLU A 195 30.19 30.29 15.62
CA GLU A 195 31.37 30.83 16.26
C GLU A 195 32.59 29.90 16.17
N GLN A 196 32.40 28.57 16.25
CA GLN A 196 33.44 27.55 16.10
C GLN A 196 33.96 27.53 14.66
N THR A 197 33.05 27.52 13.68
CA THR A 197 33.41 27.57 12.26
C THR A 197 34.22 28.82 11.92
N LEU A 198 33.79 29.98 12.42
CA LEU A 198 34.52 31.23 12.21
C LEU A 198 35.87 31.25 12.92
N ALA A 199 35.99 30.59 14.09
CA ALA A 199 37.25 30.45 14.79
C ALA A 199 38.26 29.58 14.00
N GLU A 200 37.83 28.46 13.40
CA GLU A 200 38.70 27.66 12.54
C GLU A 200 39.16 28.44 11.30
N ILE A 201 38.27 29.21 10.67
CA ILE A 201 38.64 30.09 9.54
C ILE A 201 39.62 31.18 9.98
N ALA A 202 39.39 31.80 11.14
CA ALA A 202 40.28 32.83 11.68
C ALA A 202 41.67 32.27 12.05
N ALA A 203 41.76 30.99 12.41
CA ALA A 203 43.02 30.32 12.71
C ALA A 203 43.85 29.96 11.46
N LEU A 204 43.28 30.07 10.24
CA LEU A 204 44.04 29.87 9.00
C LEU A 204 45.14 30.93 8.84
N PRO A 205 46.27 30.59 8.18
CA PRO A 205 47.30 31.57 7.82
C PRO A 205 46.73 32.74 7.01
N ASP A 206 47.17 33.97 7.31
CA ASP A 206 46.63 35.19 6.67
C ASP A 206 46.72 35.16 5.14
N GLU A 207 47.80 34.59 4.59
CA GLU A 207 48.04 34.45 3.15
C GLU A 207 47.04 33.51 2.45
N MET A 208 46.40 32.60 3.18
CA MET A 208 45.45 31.60 2.66
C MET A 208 44.00 31.94 3.00
N ARG A 209 43.75 32.75 4.04
CA ARG A 209 42.42 32.94 4.60
C ARG A 209 41.41 33.49 3.60
N GLU A 210 41.78 34.54 2.85
CA GLU A 210 40.88 35.17 1.88
C GLU A 210 40.55 34.24 0.70
N SER A 211 41.53 33.48 0.20
CA SER A 211 41.27 32.51 -0.87
C SER A 211 40.39 31.36 -0.37
N ALA A 212 40.67 30.83 0.83
CA ALA A 212 39.85 29.78 1.46
C ALA A 212 38.39 30.24 1.64
N ILE A 213 38.16 31.47 2.11
CA ILE A 213 36.80 32.04 2.25
C ILE A 213 36.09 32.10 0.89
N ALA A 214 36.78 32.57 -0.16
CA ALA A 214 36.21 32.64 -1.50
C ALA A 214 35.87 31.25 -2.06
N GLU A 215 36.74 30.27 -1.85
CA GLU A 215 36.58 28.88 -2.30
C GLU A 215 35.47 28.15 -1.53
N ILE A 216 35.38 28.29 -0.19
CA ILE A 216 34.28 27.76 0.63
C ILE A 216 32.96 28.35 0.15
N ARG A 217 32.90 29.67 -0.05
CA ARG A 217 31.70 30.35 -0.54
C ARG A 217 31.26 29.79 -1.89
N GLN A 218 32.19 29.58 -2.81
CA GLN A 218 31.91 29.01 -4.13
C GLN A 218 31.36 27.58 -4.03
N PHE A 219 31.97 26.74 -3.19
CA PHE A 219 31.50 25.38 -2.97
C PHE A 219 30.07 25.36 -2.41
N LEU A 220 29.80 26.09 -1.33
CA LEU A 220 28.48 26.11 -0.69
C LEU A 220 27.38 26.70 -1.60
N ASP A 221 27.70 27.71 -2.42
CA ASP A 221 26.75 28.28 -3.38
C ASP A 221 26.42 27.32 -4.53
N SER A 222 27.32 26.39 -4.85
CA SER A 222 27.11 25.38 -5.90
C SER A 222 26.16 24.24 -5.52
N LEU A 223 25.92 24.04 -4.22
CA LEU A 223 25.11 22.92 -3.72
C LEU A 223 23.62 23.06 -4.10
N ILE A 224 23.02 21.94 -4.48
CA ILE A 224 21.62 21.85 -4.92
C ILE A 224 20.75 21.43 -3.74
N GLY A 225 19.60 22.09 -3.54
CA GLY A 225 18.76 21.89 -2.35
C GLY A 225 18.20 20.48 -2.17
N HIS A 226 18.07 19.71 -3.25
CA HIS A 226 17.66 18.30 -3.23
C HIS A 226 18.07 17.59 -4.51
N TYR A 227 18.10 16.26 -4.49
CA TYR A 227 18.23 15.43 -5.69
C TYR A 227 17.08 14.44 -5.80
N VAL A 228 16.66 14.18 -7.04
CA VAL A 228 15.75 13.09 -7.42
C VAL A 228 16.58 12.07 -8.18
N LEU A 229 16.71 10.87 -7.62
CA LEU A 229 17.60 9.79 -8.01
C LEU A 229 16.81 8.52 -8.34
N ASP A 230 17.48 7.54 -8.95
CA ASP A 230 16.97 6.20 -9.28
C ASP A 230 15.59 6.20 -9.94
N ASP A 231 15.49 6.81 -11.13
CA ASP A 231 14.23 6.97 -11.89
C ASP A 231 13.11 7.73 -11.12
N GLY A 232 13.47 8.38 -10.01
CA GLY A 232 12.53 9.04 -9.11
C GLY A 232 12.05 8.18 -7.94
N LYS A 233 12.69 7.04 -7.68
CA LYS A 233 12.43 6.19 -6.52
C LYS A 233 13.16 6.66 -5.26
N LEU A 234 14.15 7.55 -5.38
CA LEU A 234 14.88 8.11 -4.25
C LEU A 234 14.89 9.64 -4.33
N VAL A 235 14.64 10.30 -3.21
CA VAL A 235 14.80 11.74 -3.02
C VAL A 235 15.60 11.99 -1.76
N VAL A 236 16.60 12.87 -1.87
CA VAL A 236 17.46 13.28 -0.77
C VAL A 236 17.38 14.80 -0.61
N ALA A 237 17.19 15.25 0.62
CA ALA A 237 17.12 16.66 0.99
C ALA A 237 17.47 16.80 2.48
N HIS A 238 18.00 17.95 2.89
CA HIS A 238 18.44 18.13 4.28
C HIS A 238 17.29 17.98 5.30
N ALA A 239 16.21 18.75 5.18
CA ALA A 239 15.07 18.71 6.10
C ALA A 239 13.85 17.92 5.56
N GLY A 240 14.00 17.28 4.40
CA GLY A 240 12.94 16.51 3.75
C GLY A 240 12.33 17.15 2.50
N MET A 241 11.38 16.44 1.87
CA MET A 241 10.77 16.88 0.61
C MET A 241 9.36 16.30 0.36
N LYS A 242 8.34 17.15 0.31
CA LYS A 242 6.97 16.76 -0.10
C LYS A 242 6.93 16.27 -1.56
N ALA A 243 6.04 15.33 -1.86
CA ALA A 243 5.90 14.75 -3.20
C ALA A 243 5.70 15.80 -4.31
N GLU A 244 4.88 16.82 -4.07
CA GLU A 244 4.61 17.91 -5.03
C GLU A 244 5.83 18.80 -5.34
N PHE A 245 6.83 18.82 -4.45
CA PHE A 245 8.06 19.62 -4.58
C PHE A 245 9.21 18.82 -5.22
N GLN A 246 9.09 17.50 -5.33
CA GLN A 246 10.12 16.64 -5.92
C GLN A 246 10.31 16.99 -7.41
N GLY A 247 11.57 17.23 -7.82
CA GLY A 247 11.90 17.65 -9.18
C GLY A 247 11.39 19.04 -9.56
N ARG A 248 11.03 19.89 -8.59
CA ARG A 248 10.65 21.30 -8.78
C ARG A 248 11.77 22.24 -8.37
N ALA A 249 11.71 23.49 -8.83
CA ALA A 249 12.75 24.48 -8.55
C ALA A 249 12.14 25.86 -8.34
N SER A 250 11.98 26.24 -7.07
CA SER A 250 11.54 27.57 -6.63
C SER A 250 12.09 27.89 -5.24
N GLY A 251 12.05 29.16 -4.83
CA GLY A 251 12.48 29.58 -3.48
C GLY A 251 11.78 28.79 -2.37
N ARG A 252 10.45 28.62 -2.46
CA ARG A 252 9.66 27.83 -1.49
C ARG A 252 10.10 26.37 -1.40
N VAL A 253 10.47 25.75 -2.52
CA VAL A 253 10.98 24.36 -2.53
C VAL A 253 12.34 24.28 -1.84
N ARG A 254 13.22 25.25 -2.10
CA ARG A 254 14.53 25.35 -1.44
C ARG A 254 14.39 25.61 0.06
N ASP A 255 13.48 26.49 0.46
CA ASP A 255 13.22 26.77 1.87
C ASP A 255 12.68 25.52 2.60
N PHE A 256 11.74 24.79 1.99
CA PHE A 256 11.26 23.53 2.56
C PHE A 256 12.39 22.50 2.72
N ALA A 257 13.24 22.35 1.70
CA ALA A 257 14.38 21.43 1.73
C ALA A 257 15.38 21.74 2.85
N LEU A 258 15.50 23.00 3.27
CA LEU A 258 16.46 23.47 4.27
C LEU A 258 15.90 23.52 5.69
N TYR A 259 14.60 23.81 5.84
CA TYR A 259 14.03 24.16 7.15
C TYR A 259 12.79 23.33 7.52
N GLY A 260 12.22 22.58 6.56
CA GLY A 260 10.90 21.99 6.68
C GLY A 260 9.79 23.05 6.67
N GLU A 261 8.64 22.71 7.26
CA GLU A 261 7.49 23.62 7.41
C GLU A 261 7.20 23.86 8.88
N THR A 262 7.18 25.13 9.29
CA THR A 262 6.92 25.53 10.68
C THR A 262 5.44 25.87 10.89
N THR A 263 4.90 25.60 12.09
CA THR A 263 3.54 26.01 12.49
C THR A 263 3.44 27.52 12.77
N GLY A 264 4.59 28.20 12.93
CA GLY A 264 4.67 29.59 13.38
C GLY A 264 4.75 29.73 14.91
N GLU A 265 4.60 28.63 15.64
CA GLU A 265 4.76 28.58 17.09
C GLU A 265 6.22 28.30 17.47
N ILE A 266 6.59 28.70 18.69
CA ILE A 266 7.90 28.45 19.30
C ILE A 266 7.65 27.60 20.54
N ASP A 267 8.40 26.51 20.69
CA ASP A 267 8.30 25.63 21.85
C ASP A 267 8.95 26.23 23.12
N GLU A 268 8.85 25.51 24.24
CA GLU A 268 9.42 25.92 25.53
C GLU A 268 10.95 26.04 25.52
N PHE A 269 11.62 25.45 24.53
CA PHE A 269 13.07 25.51 24.32
C PHE A 269 13.49 26.64 23.37
N GLY A 270 12.54 27.46 22.91
CA GLY A 270 12.81 28.56 21.97
C GLY A 270 13.00 28.11 20.52
N LEU A 271 12.60 26.88 20.17
CA LEU A 271 12.73 26.31 18.83
C LEU A 271 11.40 26.37 18.06
N PRO A 272 11.41 26.61 16.74
CA PRO A 272 10.18 26.58 15.95
C PRO A 272 9.54 25.18 15.95
N VAL A 273 8.24 25.13 16.25
CA VAL A 273 7.44 23.91 16.11
C VAL A 273 7.22 23.65 14.63
N ARG A 274 7.41 22.40 14.20
CA ARG A 274 7.35 21.97 12.79
C ARG A 274 6.21 21.01 12.54
N TYR A 275 5.62 21.09 11.36
CA TYR A 275 4.66 20.10 10.88
C TYR A 275 5.38 18.79 10.56
N ASN A 276 4.82 17.67 11.02
CA ASN A 276 5.28 16.34 10.65
C ASN A 276 4.79 15.98 9.24
N TRP A 277 5.43 16.58 8.22
CA TRP A 277 5.10 16.33 6.82
C TRP A 277 5.29 14.86 6.42
N ALA A 278 6.17 14.12 7.10
CA ALA A 278 6.42 12.70 6.87
C ALA A 278 5.19 11.84 7.20
N ALA A 279 4.43 12.18 8.25
CA ALA A 279 3.16 11.51 8.58
C ALA A 279 2.08 11.67 7.47
N GLU A 280 2.13 12.77 6.72
CA GLU A 280 1.21 13.05 5.61
C GLU A 280 1.77 12.63 4.24
N TYR A 281 3.01 12.16 4.17
CA TYR A 281 3.63 11.84 2.89
C TYR A 281 2.93 10.64 2.20
N ARG A 282 2.56 10.85 0.93
CA ARG A 282 1.90 9.86 0.05
C ARG A 282 2.66 9.63 -1.26
N GLY A 283 3.92 10.09 -1.35
CA GLY A 283 4.72 9.94 -2.56
C GLY A 283 5.33 8.54 -2.70
N GLN A 284 5.68 8.16 -3.93
CA GLN A 284 6.29 6.86 -4.23
C GLN A 284 7.79 6.80 -3.92
N ALA A 285 8.49 7.93 -4.00
CA ALA A 285 9.93 7.99 -3.73
C ALA A 285 10.22 7.74 -2.25
N ALA A 286 11.28 7.00 -1.97
CA ALA A 286 11.91 6.99 -0.66
C ALA A 286 12.51 8.38 -0.40
N VAL A 287 12.13 9.04 0.68
CA VAL A 287 12.69 10.36 1.04
C VAL A 287 13.62 10.21 2.24
N VAL A 288 14.89 10.50 2.04
CA VAL A 288 15.93 10.37 3.08
C VAL A 288 16.41 11.76 3.44
N TYR A 289 16.37 12.09 4.73
CA TYR A 289 16.63 13.43 5.24
C TYR A 289 17.23 13.41 6.66
N GLY A 290 17.62 14.58 7.16
CA GLY A 290 18.20 14.84 8.48
C GLY A 290 17.53 16.04 9.14
N HIS A 291 18.32 16.99 9.65
CA HIS A 291 17.94 18.29 10.23
C HIS A 291 17.38 18.27 11.66
N THR A 292 16.58 17.26 12.03
CA THR A 292 15.98 17.17 13.36
C THR A 292 16.44 15.90 14.08
N PRO A 293 17.38 16.00 15.04
CA PRO A 293 17.96 14.84 15.67
C PRO A 293 16.91 13.89 16.28
N VAL A 294 16.95 12.63 15.87
CA VAL A 294 16.15 11.52 16.42
C VAL A 294 17.06 10.51 17.14
N PRO A 295 16.56 9.80 18.18
CA PRO A 295 17.40 8.86 18.91
C PRO A 295 17.77 7.60 18.09
N GLU A 296 16.85 7.12 17.25
CA GLU A 296 17.04 5.99 16.33
C GLU A 296 16.27 6.27 15.03
N THR A 297 16.75 5.68 13.94
CA THR A 297 16.15 5.86 12.61
C THR A 297 14.95 4.94 12.42
N GLU A 298 13.81 5.50 12.00
CA GLU A 298 12.62 4.71 11.69
C GLU A 298 11.99 5.17 10.36
N TRP A 299 11.53 4.19 9.56
CA TRP A 299 10.78 4.49 8.34
C TRP A 299 9.33 4.88 8.70
N LEU A 300 8.89 6.01 8.17
CA LEU A 300 7.51 6.49 8.25
C LEU A 300 7.03 6.88 6.86
N ASN A 301 5.98 6.22 6.36
CA ASN A 301 5.38 6.48 5.06
C ASN A 301 6.37 6.48 3.88
N ASN A 302 7.42 5.65 3.91
CA ASN A 302 8.52 5.66 2.92
C ASN A 302 9.43 6.89 3.00
N THR A 303 9.48 7.53 4.15
CA THR A 303 10.44 8.60 4.48
C THR A 303 11.25 8.18 5.70
N VAL A 304 12.48 8.66 5.83
CA VAL A 304 13.32 8.37 7.00
C VAL A 304 14.23 9.56 7.32
N ASP A 305 14.24 9.91 8.61
CA ASP A 305 15.21 10.82 9.22
C ASP A 305 16.42 10.00 9.68
N ILE A 306 17.61 10.38 9.21
CA ILE A 306 18.89 9.74 9.57
C ILE A 306 19.83 10.67 10.35
N ASP A 307 19.36 11.85 10.78
CA ASP A 307 20.08 12.64 11.78
C ASP A 307 19.89 12.01 13.16
N THR A 308 20.87 11.19 13.55
CA THR A 308 20.91 10.58 14.89
C THR A 308 21.74 11.37 15.89
N GLY A 309 21.92 12.67 15.65
CA GLY A 309 22.50 13.62 16.60
C GLY A 309 23.95 13.35 16.99
N CYS A 310 24.82 12.99 16.03
CA CYS A 310 26.24 12.69 16.27
C CYS A 310 26.93 13.74 17.14
N VAL A 311 26.77 15.02 16.81
CA VAL A 311 27.41 16.13 17.55
C VAL A 311 26.92 16.27 19.01
N PHE A 312 25.74 15.73 19.30
CA PHE A 312 25.10 15.72 20.63
C PHE A 312 25.41 14.44 21.42
N GLY A 313 26.32 13.58 20.94
CA GLY A 313 26.68 12.32 21.60
C GLY A 313 25.89 11.10 21.15
N GLY A 314 25.06 11.23 20.11
CA GLY A 314 24.35 10.10 19.48
C GLY A 314 25.25 9.31 18.53
N LYS A 315 24.80 9.14 17.28
CA LYS A 315 25.55 8.41 16.24
C LYS A 315 25.62 9.25 14.95
N LEU A 316 26.65 9.04 14.13
CA LEU A 316 26.63 9.41 12.72
C LEU A 316 26.10 8.22 11.91
N THR A 317 24.98 8.40 11.23
CA THR A 317 24.27 7.30 10.55
C THR A 317 24.25 7.49 9.04
N ALA A 318 24.44 6.38 8.33
CA ALA A 318 24.25 6.26 6.90
C ALA A 318 23.16 5.24 6.55
N LEU A 319 22.42 5.49 5.47
CA LEU A 319 21.53 4.54 4.82
C LEU A 319 22.16 3.99 3.55
N ARG A 320 22.32 2.67 3.46
CA ARG A 320 22.69 1.96 2.22
C ARG A 320 21.44 1.80 1.35
N TYR A 321 21.48 2.32 0.13
CA TYR A 321 20.40 2.22 -0.86
C TYR A 321 20.90 1.46 -2.10
N PRO A 322 20.13 0.48 -2.62
CA PRO A 322 18.72 0.19 -2.36
C PRO A 322 18.43 -0.77 -1.18
N GLU A 323 19.46 -1.22 -0.47
CA GLU A 323 19.36 -2.27 0.57
C GLU A 323 18.46 -1.86 1.75
N ARG A 324 18.34 -0.56 2.01
CA ARG A 324 17.65 0.07 3.15
C ARG A 324 18.24 -0.34 4.51
N GLU A 325 19.54 -0.57 4.55
CA GLU A 325 20.29 -0.93 5.74
C GLU A 325 20.93 0.31 6.37
N PHE A 326 20.84 0.44 7.70
CA PHE A 326 21.51 1.51 8.43
C PHE A 326 22.89 1.06 8.92
N VAL A 327 23.90 1.89 8.70
CA VAL A 327 25.26 1.73 9.24
C VAL A 327 25.58 2.97 10.06
N SER A 328 26.09 2.82 11.27
CA SER A 328 26.31 3.96 12.15
C SER A 328 27.58 3.83 13.00
N VAL A 329 28.17 4.98 13.32
CA VAL A 329 29.30 5.13 14.24
C VAL A 329 28.87 5.98 15.41
N SER A 330 29.03 5.47 16.64
CA SER A 330 28.76 6.25 17.85
C SER A 330 29.70 7.44 17.96
N ALA A 331 29.18 8.58 18.38
CA ALA A 331 29.99 9.76 18.67
C ALA A 331 31.01 9.44 19.78
N ALA A 332 32.25 9.91 19.63
CA ALA A 332 33.28 9.65 20.62
C ALA A 332 33.01 10.35 21.96
N ARG A 333 32.26 11.46 21.93
CA ARG A 333 31.80 12.24 23.09
C ARG A 333 30.67 13.20 22.68
N ILE A 334 30.05 13.84 23.66
CA ILE A 334 29.17 14.99 23.44
C ILE A 334 30.04 16.19 23.05
N TYR A 335 29.89 16.71 21.83
CA TYR A 335 30.64 17.89 21.35
C TYR A 335 29.87 19.19 21.57
N CYS A 336 28.54 19.12 21.58
CA CYS A 336 27.63 20.22 21.84
C CYS A 336 26.47 19.70 22.70
N GLU A 337 26.02 20.50 23.67
CA GLU A 337 24.82 20.16 24.45
C GLU A 337 23.55 20.49 23.64
N PRO A 338 22.57 19.57 23.54
CA PRO A 338 21.36 19.82 22.78
C PRO A 338 20.45 20.82 23.51
N ALA A 339 19.88 21.77 22.77
CA ALA A 339 18.94 22.76 23.34
C ALA A 339 17.64 22.11 23.86
N LYS A 340 17.23 21.01 23.21
CA LYS A 340 16.10 20.17 23.60
C LYS A 340 16.65 18.78 23.95
N PRO A 341 16.31 18.19 25.11
CA PRO A 341 16.78 16.85 25.46
C PRO A 341 16.40 15.83 24.38
N ILE A 342 17.40 15.11 23.88
CA ILE A 342 17.21 13.99 22.95
C ILE A 342 17.33 12.72 23.79
N ALA A 343 16.29 11.89 23.81
CA ALA A 343 16.26 10.66 24.59
C ALA A 343 17.10 9.57 23.90
N PHE A 344 18.42 9.74 23.87
CA PHE A 344 19.32 8.71 23.40
C PHE A 344 19.28 7.50 24.35
N PRO A 345 19.28 6.25 23.83
CA PRO A 345 19.50 5.08 24.66
C PRO A 345 20.83 5.27 25.40
N SER A 346 20.82 5.22 26.73
CA SER A 346 21.99 5.55 27.54
C SER A 346 23.20 4.71 27.13
N ILE A 347 24.32 5.38 26.85
CA ILE A 347 25.62 4.73 26.80
C ILE A 347 25.94 4.33 28.25
N ALA A 348 25.78 3.03 28.54
CA ALA A 348 26.09 2.36 29.80
C ALA A 348 25.10 2.53 30.99
N THR A 349 24.09 1.65 31.05
CA THR A 349 23.74 0.91 32.30
C THR A 349 23.24 -0.49 31.92
N PRO A 350 23.80 -1.59 32.49
CA PRO A 350 23.37 -2.95 32.24
C PRO A 350 22.14 -3.28 33.11
N ASP A 351 21.02 -2.61 32.86
CA ASP A 351 19.74 -3.07 33.41
C ASP A 351 18.92 -3.70 32.28
N ASN A 352 18.95 -5.03 32.25
CA ASN A 352 18.26 -5.92 31.31
C ASN A 352 16.73 -5.91 31.51
N SER A 353 16.12 -4.74 31.66
CA SER A 353 14.72 -4.58 31.30
C SER A 353 14.68 -4.31 29.79
N LEU A 354 14.32 -5.34 29.02
CA LEU A 354 13.94 -5.19 27.62
C LEU A 354 13.11 -3.90 27.50
N PRO A 355 13.50 -2.91 26.68
CA PRO A 355 12.67 -1.73 26.52
C PRO A 355 11.30 -2.25 26.09
N ALA A 356 10.26 -1.90 26.84
CA ALA A 356 8.89 -2.26 26.50
C ALA A 356 8.70 -1.90 25.02
N ILE A 357 8.52 -2.90 24.15
CA ILE A 357 8.48 -2.69 22.70
C ILE A 357 7.37 -1.67 22.44
N ASN A 358 7.73 -0.42 22.16
CA ASN A 358 6.81 0.64 21.81
C ASN A 358 6.38 0.43 20.36
N LEU A 359 5.19 0.93 19.99
CA LEU A 359 4.75 0.91 18.60
C LEU A 359 5.77 1.65 17.74
N THR A 360 6.10 1.11 16.57
CA THR A 360 6.91 1.81 15.56
C THR A 360 6.24 3.12 15.17
N ALA A 361 6.99 4.10 14.67
CA ALA A 361 6.45 5.36 14.16
C ALA A 361 5.29 5.10 13.19
N GLN A 362 5.46 4.16 12.25
CA GLN A 362 4.39 3.80 11.30
C GLN A 362 3.12 3.30 12.01
N GLN A 363 3.25 2.39 12.97
CA GLN A 363 2.11 1.82 13.71
C GLN A 363 1.36 2.85 14.57
N GLN A 364 2.05 3.91 15.02
CA GLN A 364 1.41 5.03 15.74
C GLN A 364 0.51 5.86 14.81
N PHE A 365 0.83 5.92 13.51
CA PHE A 365 0.03 6.62 12.50
C PHE A 365 -0.95 5.70 11.75
N ASP A 366 -0.96 4.41 12.04
CA ASP A 366 -1.87 3.41 11.44
C ASP A 366 -3.17 3.21 12.24
N ASP A 367 -3.43 3.99 13.30
CA ASP A 367 -4.64 3.86 14.13
C ASP A 367 -5.91 4.44 13.51
N VAL A 368 -5.78 5.50 12.69
CA VAL A 368 -6.93 6.20 12.09
C VAL A 368 -6.73 6.32 10.58
N LEU A 369 -7.67 5.74 9.83
CA LEU A 369 -7.74 5.93 8.38
C LEU A 369 -8.12 7.38 8.06
N ASP A 370 -7.30 8.05 7.25
CA ASP A 370 -7.69 9.34 6.69
C ASP A 370 -8.82 9.14 5.69
N ILE A 371 -9.92 9.86 5.88
CA ILE A 371 -11.09 9.79 4.99
C ILE A 371 -10.71 10.13 3.54
N SER A 372 -9.72 10.99 3.34
CA SER A 372 -9.16 11.38 2.05
C SER A 372 -8.26 10.31 1.42
N ASP A 373 -8.00 9.18 2.08
CA ASP A 373 -7.35 8.01 1.47
C ASP A 373 -8.40 7.07 0.82
N VAL A 374 -9.67 7.13 1.22
CA VAL A 374 -10.72 6.18 0.78
C VAL A 374 -11.91 6.81 0.02
N LEU A 375 -12.12 8.13 0.12
CA LEU A 375 -13.21 8.82 -0.60
C LEU A 375 -12.90 9.12 -2.07
N GLY A 376 -13.94 9.43 -2.84
CA GLY A 376 -13.83 9.82 -4.25
C GLY A 376 -13.54 8.65 -5.19
N LYS A 377 -13.37 8.95 -6.48
CA LYS A 377 -12.99 7.94 -7.48
C LYS A 377 -11.54 7.50 -7.25
N ARG A 378 -11.32 6.19 -7.08
CA ARG A 378 -9.99 5.60 -6.91
C ARG A 378 -9.62 4.69 -8.07
N ILE A 379 -8.33 4.61 -8.32
CA ILE A 379 -7.72 3.62 -9.21
C ILE A 379 -6.65 2.94 -8.37
N ILE A 380 -6.89 1.66 -8.05
CA ILE A 380 -5.95 0.84 -7.29
C ILE A 380 -5.20 -0.03 -8.29
N SER A 381 -3.88 0.04 -8.26
CA SER A 381 -3.01 -0.83 -9.05
C SER A 381 -2.59 -2.02 -8.21
N THR A 382 -2.79 -3.22 -8.75
CA THR A 382 -2.35 -4.47 -8.13
C THR A 382 -1.38 -5.20 -9.05
N ARG A 383 -0.59 -6.12 -8.50
CA ARG A 383 0.27 -7.03 -9.27
C ARG A 383 -0.52 -7.90 -10.26
N LEU A 384 -1.75 -8.28 -9.91
CA LEU A 384 -2.59 -9.15 -10.73
C LEU A 384 -3.37 -8.37 -11.80
N GLN A 385 -3.79 -7.14 -11.50
CA GLN A 385 -4.55 -6.23 -12.36
C GLN A 385 -4.17 -4.77 -12.07
N SER A 386 -3.65 -4.05 -13.08
CA SER A 386 -3.03 -2.74 -12.88
C SER A 386 -4.01 -1.57 -12.68
N ASN A 387 -5.30 -1.73 -13.01
CA ASN A 387 -6.27 -0.63 -13.02
C ASN A 387 -7.65 -1.07 -12.51
N ILE A 388 -7.80 -1.23 -11.19
CA ILE A 388 -9.09 -1.51 -10.56
C ILE A 388 -9.72 -0.18 -10.16
N VAL A 389 -10.84 0.16 -10.79
CA VAL A 389 -11.56 1.41 -10.53
C VAL A 389 -12.59 1.18 -9.43
N ILE A 390 -12.49 1.96 -8.35
CA ILE A 390 -13.52 2.05 -7.31
C ILE A 390 -14.30 3.35 -7.57
N ARG A 391 -15.62 3.22 -7.75
CA ARG A 391 -16.49 4.37 -7.97
C ARG A 391 -16.82 5.04 -6.65
N GLU A 392 -17.13 6.34 -6.72
CA GLU A 392 -17.36 7.17 -5.54
C GLU A 392 -18.57 6.69 -4.72
N GLU A 393 -19.66 6.31 -5.39
CA GLU A 393 -20.86 5.78 -4.76
C GLU A 393 -20.60 4.51 -3.95
N ASN A 394 -19.73 3.63 -4.46
CA ASN A 394 -19.35 2.38 -3.81
C ASN A 394 -18.41 2.62 -2.63
N ALA A 395 -17.48 3.57 -2.78
CA ALA A 395 -16.59 3.98 -1.69
C ALA A 395 -17.37 4.54 -0.49
N ILE A 396 -18.41 5.34 -0.71
CA ILE A 396 -19.24 5.88 0.37
C ILE A 396 -19.97 4.77 1.14
N ALA A 397 -20.51 3.77 0.43
CA ALA A 397 -21.18 2.63 1.05
C ALA A 397 -20.21 1.80 1.92
N ALA A 398 -18.99 1.56 1.43
CA ALA A 398 -17.96 0.88 2.22
C ALA A 398 -17.53 1.67 3.45
N LEU A 399 -17.47 3.01 3.35
CA LEU A 399 -17.12 3.88 4.48
C LEU A 399 -18.12 3.74 5.62
N GLU A 400 -19.41 3.66 5.32
CA GLU A 400 -20.46 3.45 6.33
C GLU A 400 -20.23 2.17 7.12
N VAL A 401 -20.00 1.06 6.41
CA VAL A 401 -19.81 -0.26 7.02
C VAL A 401 -18.53 -0.29 7.86
N MET A 402 -17.43 0.24 7.33
CA MET A 402 -16.12 0.21 7.98
C MET A 402 -16.07 1.11 9.21
N SER A 403 -16.61 2.33 9.12
CA SER A 403 -16.51 3.32 10.20
C SER A 403 -17.39 3.01 11.41
N ARG A 404 -18.51 2.30 11.21
CA ARG A 404 -19.49 2.04 12.28
C ARG A 404 -19.42 0.65 12.88
N PHE A 405 -19.09 -0.36 12.08
CA PHE A 405 -19.34 -1.76 12.45
C PHE A 405 -18.13 -2.67 12.29
N ALA A 406 -17.07 -2.21 11.64
CA ALA A 406 -15.90 -3.06 11.43
C ALA A 406 -15.12 -3.24 12.73
N ALA A 407 -14.38 -4.34 12.76
CA ALA A 407 -13.39 -4.60 13.79
C ALA A 407 -12.26 -3.56 13.76
N ASN A 408 -11.35 -3.64 14.73
CA ASN A 408 -10.14 -2.82 14.72
C ASN A 408 -9.45 -2.92 13.34
N PRO A 409 -9.30 -1.81 12.60
CA PRO A 409 -8.76 -1.83 11.24
C PRO A 409 -7.38 -2.47 11.13
N LYS A 410 -6.57 -2.44 12.20
CA LYS A 410 -5.25 -3.09 12.26
C LYS A 410 -5.30 -4.59 11.97
N TRP A 411 -6.42 -5.27 12.26
CA TRP A 411 -6.61 -6.67 11.91
C TRP A 411 -7.07 -6.91 10.47
N LEU A 412 -7.63 -5.89 9.82
CA LEU A 412 -8.25 -6.01 8.51
C LEU A 412 -7.20 -5.92 7.41
N ILE A 413 -6.40 -6.99 7.30
CA ILE A 413 -5.34 -7.12 6.29
C ILE A 413 -5.85 -7.77 4.99
N TYR A 414 -7.08 -8.28 5.00
CA TYR A 414 -7.69 -9.03 3.90
C TYR A 414 -9.21 -8.99 3.99
N LEU A 415 -9.88 -9.01 2.84
CA LEU A 415 -11.29 -9.38 2.73
C LEU A 415 -11.46 -10.40 1.60
N PRO A 416 -12.25 -11.47 1.82
CA PRO A 416 -12.41 -12.52 0.84
C PRO A 416 -13.25 -12.04 -0.34
N PRO A 417 -12.94 -12.49 -1.57
CA PRO A 417 -13.71 -12.12 -2.74
C PRO A 417 -15.06 -12.84 -2.78
N THR A 418 -15.98 -12.24 -3.52
CA THR A 418 -17.18 -12.88 -4.00
C THR A 418 -16.85 -14.02 -4.96
N MET A 419 -17.79 -14.95 -5.11
CA MET A 419 -17.60 -16.14 -5.96
C MET A 419 -18.71 -16.25 -7.00
N SER A 420 -18.35 -16.54 -8.25
CA SER A 420 -19.30 -16.81 -9.33
C SER A 420 -19.71 -18.28 -9.37
N PRO A 421 -20.97 -18.60 -9.75
CA PRO A 421 -21.38 -19.97 -10.01
C PRO A 421 -20.93 -20.45 -11.39
N ALA A 422 -21.06 -21.75 -11.60
CA ALA A 422 -20.93 -22.39 -12.91
C ALA A 422 -21.97 -21.84 -13.90
N ALA A 423 -21.71 -22.04 -15.21
CA ALA A 423 -22.72 -21.80 -16.23
C ALA A 423 -23.97 -22.65 -15.96
N THR A 424 -25.12 -22.20 -16.47
CA THR A 424 -26.37 -22.95 -16.31
C THR A 424 -26.29 -24.26 -17.07
N SER A 425 -26.68 -25.35 -16.43
CA SER A 425 -26.62 -26.70 -16.99
C SER A 425 -27.66 -26.91 -18.08
N LYS A 426 -27.30 -27.71 -19.09
CA LYS A 426 -28.23 -28.24 -20.10
C LYS A 426 -28.90 -29.54 -19.64
N GLU A 427 -28.39 -30.18 -18.60
CA GLU A 427 -28.95 -31.43 -18.07
C GLU A 427 -30.39 -31.24 -17.56
N PRO A 428 -31.32 -32.17 -17.86
CA PRO A 428 -32.69 -32.09 -17.40
C PRO A 428 -32.81 -31.99 -15.89
N GLY A 429 -33.60 -31.02 -15.40
CA GLY A 429 -33.89 -30.88 -13.96
C GLY A 429 -32.74 -30.35 -13.10
N LEU A 430 -31.63 -29.90 -13.71
CA LEU A 430 -30.50 -29.29 -13.03
C LEU A 430 -30.24 -27.86 -13.52
N LEU A 431 -29.99 -26.95 -12.58
CA LEU A 431 -29.58 -25.58 -12.89
C LEU A 431 -28.06 -25.43 -12.91
N GLU A 432 -27.35 -26.14 -12.05
CA GLU A 432 -25.88 -26.18 -11.96
C GLU A 432 -25.43 -27.64 -12.03
N HIS A 433 -24.31 -27.89 -12.73
CA HIS A 433 -23.74 -29.22 -12.89
C HIS A 433 -22.21 -29.14 -13.02
N PRO A 434 -21.43 -30.08 -12.43
CA PRO A 434 -19.97 -30.07 -12.44
C PRO A 434 -19.34 -29.89 -13.84
N ALA A 435 -19.95 -30.50 -14.86
CA ALA A 435 -19.46 -30.45 -16.24
C ALA A 435 -19.29 -29.01 -16.76
N GLU A 436 -20.15 -28.07 -16.34
CA GLU A 436 -20.07 -26.68 -16.77
C GLU A 436 -18.89 -25.93 -16.12
N ALA A 437 -18.55 -26.29 -14.88
CA ALA A 437 -17.35 -25.77 -14.22
C ALA A 437 -16.07 -26.33 -14.84
N PHE A 438 -16.04 -27.64 -15.13
CA PHE A 438 -14.90 -28.28 -15.82
C PHE A 438 -14.69 -27.70 -17.22
N ASN A 439 -15.77 -27.52 -17.98
CA ASN A 439 -15.73 -26.90 -19.30
C ASN A 439 -15.21 -25.45 -19.26
N TYR A 440 -15.58 -24.66 -18.24
CA TYR A 440 -15.00 -23.33 -18.07
C TYR A 440 -13.48 -23.40 -17.96
N TYR A 441 -12.94 -24.23 -17.06
CA TYR A 441 -11.49 -24.34 -16.86
C TYR A 441 -10.78 -24.92 -18.08
N LYS A 442 -11.40 -25.88 -18.78
CA LYS A 442 -10.94 -26.39 -20.08
C LYS A 442 -10.73 -25.26 -21.09
N GLN A 443 -11.72 -24.37 -21.23
CA GLN A 443 -11.66 -23.23 -22.15
C GLN A 443 -10.60 -22.19 -21.73
N GLN A 444 -10.26 -22.15 -20.44
CA GLN A 444 -9.17 -21.32 -19.92
C GLN A 444 -7.79 -21.97 -20.01
N GLY A 445 -7.67 -23.20 -20.54
CA GLY A 445 -6.40 -23.91 -20.69
C GLY A 445 -5.87 -24.52 -19.39
N VAL A 446 -6.73 -24.72 -18.38
CA VAL A 446 -6.38 -25.41 -17.14
C VAL A 446 -6.55 -26.91 -17.37
N SER A 447 -5.53 -27.71 -17.03
CA SER A 447 -5.54 -29.17 -17.18
C SER A 447 -6.19 -29.88 -15.99
N THR A 448 -6.00 -29.34 -14.79
CA THR A 448 -6.29 -30.03 -13.54
C THR A 448 -6.98 -29.07 -12.58
N VAL A 449 -8.04 -29.54 -11.93
CA VAL A 449 -8.82 -28.78 -10.94
C VAL A 449 -8.95 -29.55 -9.64
N VAL A 450 -9.15 -28.81 -8.55
CA VAL A 450 -9.45 -29.34 -7.23
C VAL A 450 -10.89 -28.99 -6.88
N CYS A 451 -11.72 -30.01 -6.69
CA CYS A 451 -13.09 -29.90 -6.22
C CYS A 451 -13.09 -30.03 -4.69
N GLU A 452 -13.41 -28.96 -3.99
CA GLU A 452 -13.54 -28.94 -2.53
C GLU A 452 -15.01 -28.96 -2.12
N GLU A 453 -15.34 -29.63 -1.02
CA GLU A 453 -16.68 -29.56 -0.45
C GLU A 453 -17.02 -28.11 -0.10
N LYS A 454 -18.17 -27.65 -0.56
CA LYS A 454 -18.67 -26.34 -0.20
C LYS A 454 -19.43 -26.47 1.11
N HIS A 455 -18.74 -26.16 2.20
CA HIS A 455 -19.33 -26.09 3.53
C HIS A 455 -20.41 -25.00 3.58
N MET A 456 -21.53 -25.32 4.23
CA MET A 456 -22.65 -24.40 4.38
C MET A 456 -22.62 -23.74 5.75
N GLY A 457 -21.98 -22.57 5.84
CA GLY A 457 -21.84 -21.82 7.06
C GLY A 457 -21.78 -20.32 6.79
N SER A 458 -20.78 -19.66 7.38
CA SER A 458 -20.45 -18.28 7.06
C SER A 458 -18.93 -18.15 6.90
N ARG A 459 -18.51 -17.53 5.80
CA ARG A 459 -17.11 -17.19 5.55
C ARG A 459 -16.53 -16.39 6.70
N ALA A 460 -15.43 -16.88 7.26
CA ALA A 460 -14.72 -16.27 8.38
C ALA A 460 -13.23 -16.20 8.06
N VAL A 461 -12.66 -15.00 8.21
CA VAL A 461 -11.20 -14.83 8.21
C VAL A 461 -10.73 -14.90 9.65
N VAL A 462 -9.78 -15.79 9.90
CA VAL A 462 -9.26 -16.06 11.25
C VAL A 462 -7.79 -15.71 11.29
N ILE A 463 -7.45 -14.69 12.07
CA ILE A 463 -6.05 -14.30 12.31
C ILE A 463 -5.68 -14.73 13.73
N VAL A 464 -4.59 -15.48 13.85
CA VAL A 464 -4.06 -15.94 15.14
C VAL A 464 -2.58 -15.65 15.22
N CYS A 465 -2.19 -14.95 16.25
CA CYS A 465 -0.82 -14.74 16.70
C CYS A 465 -0.48 -15.79 17.75
N ARG A 466 0.81 -16.16 17.83
CA ARG A 466 1.34 -17.09 18.84
C ARG A 466 1.06 -16.58 20.25
N ASP A 467 1.21 -15.27 20.46
CA ASP A 467 0.96 -14.57 21.72
C ASP A 467 0.63 -13.07 21.48
N ALA A 468 0.36 -12.34 22.56
CA ALA A 468 0.04 -10.92 22.50
C ALA A 468 1.24 -10.04 22.08
N SER A 469 2.48 -10.50 22.29
CA SER A 469 3.70 -9.79 21.85
C SER A 469 3.80 -9.80 20.33
N ALA A 470 3.52 -10.94 19.70
CA ALA A 470 3.42 -11.08 18.25
C ALA A 470 2.34 -10.15 17.67
N ALA A 471 1.15 -10.11 18.27
CA ALA A 471 0.08 -9.19 17.86
C ALA A 471 0.49 -7.71 17.97
N LYS A 472 1.17 -7.33 19.06
CA LYS A 472 1.68 -5.96 19.26
C LYS A 472 2.75 -5.61 18.24
N ARG A 473 3.77 -6.46 18.08
CA ARG A 473 4.91 -6.23 17.19
C ARG A 473 4.48 -6.17 15.73
N ARG A 474 3.60 -7.08 15.29
CA ARG A 474 3.28 -7.24 13.87
C ARG A 474 2.08 -6.41 13.40
N PHE A 475 1.04 -6.30 14.23
CA PHE A 475 -0.22 -5.63 13.89
C PHE A 475 -0.40 -4.30 14.64
N GLY A 476 0.44 -3.97 15.62
CA GLY A 476 0.31 -2.76 16.41
C GLY A 476 -0.88 -2.80 17.39
N ILE A 477 -1.30 -3.99 17.82
CA ILE A 477 -2.45 -4.21 18.71
C ILE A 477 -2.02 -4.09 20.18
N LEU A 478 -2.71 -3.24 20.95
CA LEU A 478 -2.34 -2.93 22.33
C LEU A 478 -3.22 -3.60 23.40
N ASN A 479 -4.34 -4.22 23.03
CA ASN A 479 -5.35 -4.73 23.97
C ASN A 479 -5.08 -6.17 24.45
N ASN A 480 -3.84 -6.66 24.34
CA ASN A 480 -3.43 -8.03 24.67
C ASN A 480 -4.20 -9.16 23.94
N SER A 481 -4.96 -8.86 22.87
CA SER A 481 -5.57 -9.88 22.04
C SER A 481 -4.50 -10.67 21.28
N ILE A 482 -4.72 -11.98 21.12
CA ILE A 482 -3.88 -12.86 20.30
C ILE A 482 -4.42 -13.04 18.88
N GLY A 483 -5.52 -12.40 18.50
CA GLY A 483 -6.11 -12.60 17.17
C GLY A 483 -7.49 -11.98 16.96
N ILE A 484 -8.14 -12.40 15.88
CA ILE A 484 -9.52 -12.01 15.53
C ILE A 484 -10.20 -13.06 14.65
N CYS A 485 -11.53 -13.18 14.73
CA CYS A 485 -12.37 -13.87 13.77
C CYS A 485 -13.38 -12.87 13.16
N TYR A 486 -13.24 -12.54 11.87
CA TYR A 486 -14.12 -11.55 11.23
C TYR A 486 -14.79 -12.08 9.96
N THR A 487 -15.94 -11.47 9.63
CA THR A 487 -16.77 -11.83 8.49
C THR A 487 -16.23 -11.26 7.18
N ARG A 488 -16.82 -11.66 6.05
CA ARG A 488 -16.55 -11.09 4.71
C ARG A 488 -16.73 -9.57 4.59
N THR A 489 -17.35 -8.91 5.58
CA THR A 489 -17.53 -7.45 5.62
C THR A 489 -16.66 -6.76 6.66
N GLY A 490 -15.70 -7.47 7.27
CA GLY A 490 -14.73 -6.91 8.22
C GLY A 490 -15.28 -6.70 9.63
N ARG A 491 -16.44 -7.28 9.95
CA ARG A 491 -17.07 -7.20 11.29
C ARG A 491 -16.62 -8.38 12.13
N HIS A 492 -16.55 -8.21 13.45
CA HIS A 492 -16.40 -9.35 14.36
C HIS A 492 -17.46 -10.42 14.05
N PHE A 493 -17.03 -11.67 13.99
CA PHE A 493 -17.94 -12.78 13.74
C PHE A 493 -18.87 -12.98 14.94
N PHE A 494 -18.27 -13.01 16.13
CA PHE A 494 -18.96 -13.17 17.41
C PHE A 494 -19.31 -11.82 18.01
N ASP A 495 -20.55 -11.69 18.50
CA ASP A 495 -20.96 -10.50 19.24
C ASP A 495 -20.49 -10.54 20.71
N ASN A 496 -20.02 -11.71 21.17
CA ASN A 496 -19.45 -11.94 22.51
C ASN A 496 -17.93 -12.09 22.44
N SER A 497 -17.20 -11.15 23.03
CA SER A 497 -15.73 -11.12 23.04
C SER A 497 -15.07 -12.26 23.82
N THR A 498 -15.72 -12.76 24.88
CA THR A 498 -15.22 -13.92 25.64
C THR A 498 -15.25 -15.17 24.77
N LEU A 499 -16.34 -15.38 24.03
CA LEU A 499 -16.48 -16.52 23.12
C LEU A 499 -15.44 -16.46 21.98
N GLU A 500 -15.20 -15.27 21.42
CA GLU A 500 -14.14 -15.07 20.43
C GLU A 500 -12.75 -15.38 21.01
N THR A 501 -12.47 -14.94 22.24
CA THR A 501 -11.18 -15.19 22.91
C THR A 501 -10.95 -16.68 23.12
N GLU A 502 -11.95 -17.40 23.62
CA GLU A 502 -11.90 -18.86 23.80
C GLU A 502 -11.74 -19.59 22.45
N PHE A 503 -12.42 -19.12 21.39
CA PHE A 503 -12.31 -19.66 20.04
C PHE A 503 -10.88 -19.50 19.51
N LEU A 504 -10.29 -18.31 19.65
CA LEU A 504 -8.92 -18.03 19.22
C LEU A 504 -7.89 -18.82 20.02
N ALA A 505 -8.11 -18.98 21.34
CA ALA A 505 -7.24 -19.79 22.19
C ALA A 505 -7.24 -21.27 21.76
N ARG A 506 -8.39 -21.81 21.37
CA ARG A 506 -8.52 -23.18 20.85
C ARG A 506 -7.74 -23.35 19.53
N VAL A 507 -7.92 -22.44 18.57
CA VAL A 507 -7.16 -22.46 17.31
C VAL A 507 -5.65 -22.31 17.55
N ASN A 508 -5.23 -21.39 18.43
CA ASN A 508 -3.81 -21.20 18.78
C ASN A 508 -3.20 -22.47 19.40
N ARG A 509 -3.93 -23.16 20.28
CA ARG A 509 -3.50 -24.44 20.86
C ARG A 509 -3.27 -25.49 19.78
N ASP A 510 -4.19 -25.62 18.82
CA ASP A 510 -4.11 -26.64 17.77
C ASP A 510 -2.97 -26.33 16.77
N LEU A 511 -2.75 -25.04 16.44
CA LEU A 511 -1.58 -24.58 15.67
C LEU A 511 -0.26 -24.87 16.40
N SER A 512 -0.22 -24.62 17.72
CA SER A 512 0.97 -24.89 18.53
C SER A 512 1.27 -26.38 18.64
N ALA A 513 0.24 -27.21 18.86
CA ALA A 513 0.39 -28.67 18.96
C ALA A 513 0.84 -29.31 17.64
N SER A 514 0.44 -28.74 16.50
CA SER A 514 0.86 -29.19 15.17
C SER A 514 2.25 -28.70 14.74
N ASN A 515 2.99 -28.03 15.63
CA ASN A 515 4.30 -27.43 15.33
C ASN A 515 4.26 -26.41 14.17
N PHE A 516 3.12 -25.71 14.00
CA PHE A 516 2.90 -24.80 12.88
C PHE A 516 3.90 -23.65 12.87
N TRP A 517 4.14 -23.02 14.04
CA TRP A 517 4.98 -21.82 14.18
C TRP A 517 6.41 -22.06 13.68
N ASP A 518 7.03 -23.16 14.10
CA ASP A 518 8.41 -23.50 13.71
C ASP A 518 8.45 -24.02 12.27
N LYS A 519 7.45 -24.78 11.83
CA LYS A 519 7.38 -25.28 10.45
C LYS A 519 7.29 -24.14 9.43
N PHE A 520 6.54 -23.09 9.73
CA PHE A 520 6.33 -21.93 8.86
C PHE A 520 7.22 -20.73 9.20
N GLN A 521 8.09 -20.85 10.22
CA GLN A 521 8.98 -19.78 10.70
C GLN A 521 8.20 -18.47 10.95
N THR A 522 7.09 -18.58 11.68
CA THR A 522 6.13 -17.49 11.88
C THR A 522 5.59 -17.49 13.30
N ASP A 523 5.17 -16.33 13.78
CA ASP A 523 4.43 -16.16 15.03
C ASP A 523 3.02 -15.60 14.82
N TRP A 524 2.53 -15.60 13.57
CA TRP A 524 1.14 -15.33 13.23
C TRP A 524 0.71 -16.06 11.95
N VAL A 525 -0.60 -16.19 11.75
CA VAL A 525 -1.21 -16.75 10.54
C VAL A 525 -2.53 -16.08 10.24
N CYS A 526 -2.82 -15.89 8.95
CA CYS A 526 -4.14 -15.53 8.43
C CYS A 526 -4.74 -16.73 7.68
N LEU A 527 -5.87 -17.23 8.18
CA LEU A 527 -6.61 -18.37 7.62
C LEU A 527 -7.91 -17.89 7.00
N ASP A 528 -8.27 -18.50 5.86
CA ASP A 528 -9.57 -18.33 5.24
C ASP A 528 -10.41 -19.59 5.48
N CYS A 529 -11.56 -19.41 6.11
CA CYS A 529 -12.33 -20.50 6.70
C CYS A 529 -13.83 -20.36 6.42
N GLU A 530 -14.55 -21.48 6.57
CA GLU A 530 -16.01 -21.49 6.75
C GLU A 530 -16.31 -21.87 8.20
N LEU A 531 -17.14 -21.08 8.88
CA LEU A 531 -17.56 -21.35 10.26
C LEU A 531 -19.03 -21.78 10.28
N MET A 532 -19.30 -22.94 10.87
CA MET A 532 -20.61 -23.60 10.93
C MET A 532 -21.09 -23.73 12.38
N PRO A 533 -22.42 -23.80 12.61
CA PRO A 533 -23.51 -23.86 11.62
C PRO A 533 -23.88 -22.51 11.02
N TRP A 534 -24.61 -22.55 9.89
CA TRP A 534 -25.22 -21.35 9.32
C TRP A 534 -26.17 -20.64 10.29
N SER A 535 -26.89 -21.39 11.14
CA SER A 535 -27.77 -20.84 12.18
C SER A 535 -27.04 -19.95 13.19
N ALA A 536 -25.72 -20.11 13.38
CA ALA A 536 -24.95 -19.31 14.34
C ALA A 536 -24.95 -17.81 14.02
N LYS A 537 -25.03 -17.43 12.73
CA LYS A 537 -25.10 -16.02 12.30
C LYS A 537 -26.40 -15.65 11.60
N ALA A 538 -27.09 -16.61 10.98
CA ALA A 538 -28.25 -16.35 10.15
C ALA A 538 -29.61 -16.60 10.83
N GLN A 539 -29.68 -16.67 12.16
CA GLN A 539 -30.91 -17.02 12.89
C GLN A 539 -32.11 -16.12 12.55
N GLY A 540 -31.93 -14.80 12.47
CA GLY A 540 -33.01 -13.87 12.10
C GLY A 540 -33.53 -14.13 10.68
N LEU A 541 -32.61 -14.31 9.72
CA LEU A 541 -32.96 -14.62 8.33
C LEU A 541 -33.68 -15.97 8.19
N LEU A 542 -33.25 -16.97 8.95
CA LEU A 542 -33.91 -18.27 9.05
C LEU A 542 -35.35 -18.15 9.54
N GLN A 543 -35.59 -17.37 10.59
CA GLN A 543 -36.93 -17.21 11.17
C GLN A 543 -37.86 -16.39 10.27
N GLU A 544 -37.39 -15.24 9.79
CA GLU A 544 -38.22 -14.25 9.11
C GLU A 544 -38.46 -14.56 7.63
N GLN A 545 -37.53 -15.23 6.96
CA GLN A 545 -37.62 -15.53 5.53
C GLN A 545 -37.85 -17.02 5.30
N TYR A 546 -36.89 -17.87 5.70
CA TYR A 546 -36.89 -19.26 5.26
C TYR A 546 -38.00 -20.10 5.93
N ALA A 547 -38.09 -20.05 7.25
CA ALA A 547 -39.09 -20.76 8.04
C ALA A 547 -40.50 -20.20 7.82
N ALA A 548 -40.63 -18.88 7.62
CA ALA A 548 -41.90 -18.24 7.28
C ALA A 548 -42.48 -18.78 5.96
N VAL A 549 -41.67 -18.81 4.89
CA VAL A 549 -42.07 -19.37 3.59
C VAL A 549 -42.42 -20.86 3.71
N GLY A 550 -41.60 -21.65 4.41
CA GLY A 550 -41.85 -23.07 4.59
C GLY A 550 -43.17 -23.35 5.33
N THR A 551 -43.39 -22.65 6.44
CA THR A 551 -44.59 -22.82 7.28
C THR A 551 -45.85 -22.39 6.53
N ALA A 552 -45.83 -21.23 5.87
CA ALA A 552 -46.95 -20.74 5.08
C ALA A 552 -47.30 -21.69 3.92
N SER A 553 -46.29 -22.20 3.22
CA SER A 553 -46.47 -23.12 2.10
C SER A 553 -47.08 -24.45 2.56
N ARG A 554 -46.58 -25.03 3.66
CA ARG A 554 -47.09 -26.30 4.20
C ARG A 554 -48.57 -26.20 4.58
N HIS A 555 -48.96 -25.14 5.29
CA HIS A 555 -50.36 -24.94 5.66
C HIS A 555 -51.25 -24.63 4.45
N GLY A 556 -50.82 -23.70 3.59
CA GLY A 556 -51.60 -23.28 2.42
C GLY A 556 -51.84 -24.41 1.43
N PHE A 557 -50.82 -25.23 1.13
CA PHE A 557 -50.98 -26.38 0.24
C PHE A 557 -51.83 -27.48 0.87
N ALA A 558 -51.68 -27.77 2.17
CA ALA A 558 -52.50 -28.78 2.85
C ALA A 558 -54.00 -28.43 2.79
N ASP A 559 -54.37 -27.17 3.06
CA ASP A 559 -55.75 -26.72 2.99
C ASP A 559 -56.30 -26.73 1.55
N ALA A 560 -55.49 -26.31 0.58
CA ALA A 560 -55.86 -26.35 -0.83
C ALA A 560 -56.10 -27.78 -1.32
N ILE A 561 -55.19 -28.72 -1.00
CA ILE A 561 -55.34 -30.15 -1.32
C ILE A 561 -56.63 -30.69 -0.72
N LYS A 562 -56.90 -30.43 0.56
CA LYS A 562 -58.13 -30.87 1.25
C LYS A 562 -59.39 -30.36 0.54
N ASN A 563 -59.41 -29.08 0.14
CA ASN A 563 -60.56 -28.50 -0.56
C ASN A 563 -60.74 -29.07 -1.98
N LEU A 564 -59.64 -29.30 -2.70
CA LEU A 564 -59.66 -29.93 -4.02
C LEU A 564 -60.13 -31.39 -3.95
N GLU A 565 -59.72 -32.14 -2.93
CA GLU A 565 -60.22 -33.50 -2.69
C GLU A 565 -61.72 -33.52 -2.43
N GLN A 566 -62.24 -32.57 -1.64
CA GLN A 566 -63.68 -32.43 -1.43
C GLN A 566 -64.43 -32.04 -2.71
N ALA A 567 -63.87 -31.15 -3.52
CA ALA A 567 -64.46 -30.77 -4.82
C ALA A 567 -64.52 -31.97 -5.78
N LYS A 568 -63.44 -32.76 -5.84
CA LYS A 568 -63.39 -34.01 -6.60
C LYS A 568 -64.46 -35.01 -6.14
N GLN A 569 -64.64 -35.18 -4.83
CA GLN A 569 -65.70 -36.05 -4.27
C GLN A 569 -67.12 -35.59 -4.65
N ARG A 570 -67.32 -34.29 -4.91
CA ARG A 570 -68.60 -33.72 -5.36
C ARG A 570 -68.78 -33.78 -6.88
N GLY A 571 -67.84 -34.38 -7.62
CA GLY A 571 -67.91 -34.52 -9.08
C GLY A 571 -67.43 -33.30 -9.87
N VAL A 572 -66.72 -32.35 -9.23
CA VAL A 572 -66.07 -31.25 -9.95
C VAL A 572 -64.75 -31.73 -10.55
N GLU A 573 -64.49 -31.44 -11.82
CA GLU A 573 -63.24 -31.80 -12.49
C GLU A 573 -62.07 -30.95 -11.98
N VAL A 574 -61.25 -31.52 -11.10
CA VAL A 574 -60.10 -30.83 -10.47
C VAL A 574 -58.84 -31.69 -10.41
N ASP A 575 -58.77 -32.80 -11.16
CA ASP A 575 -57.68 -33.78 -11.07
C ASP A 575 -56.30 -33.18 -11.38
N SER A 576 -56.21 -32.36 -12.42
CA SER A 576 -54.95 -31.68 -12.81
C SER A 576 -54.47 -30.70 -11.75
N LEU A 577 -55.40 -29.92 -11.16
CA LEU A 577 -55.10 -28.98 -10.07
C LEU A 577 -54.68 -29.73 -8.81
N LEU A 578 -55.38 -30.80 -8.45
CA LEU A 578 -55.06 -31.62 -7.28
C LEU A 578 -53.65 -32.25 -7.40
N ALA A 579 -53.30 -32.77 -8.57
CA ALA A 579 -51.96 -33.30 -8.83
C ALA A 579 -50.88 -32.22 -8.69
N SER A 580 -51.10 -31.04 -9.28
CA SER A 580 -50.17 -29.91 -9.18
C SER A 580 -49.96 -29.44 -7.74
N TYR A 581 -51.03 -29.32 -6.94
CA TYR A 581 -50.92 -28.89 -5.54
C TYR A 581 -50.23 -29.94 -4.65
N ARG A 582 -50.42 -31.24 -4.94
CA ARG A 582 -49.69 -32.31 -4.25
C ARG A 582 -48.19 -32.26 -4.54
N GLU A 583 -47.81 -32.07 -5.80
CA GLU A 583 -46.40 -31.88 -6.17
C GLU A 583 -45.80 -30.66 -5.44
N ARG A 584 -46.50 -29.51 -5.44
CA ARG A 584 -46.03 -28.31 -4.73
C ARG A 584 -45.89 -28.50 -3.22
N ALA A 585 -46.76 -29.30 -2.60
CA ALA A 585 -46.64 -29.68 -1.19
C ALA A 585 -45.37 -30.51 -0.93
N GLU A 586 -45.06 -31.48 -1.78
CA GLU A 586 -43.80 -32.25 -1.70
C GLU A 586 -42.57 -31.35 -1.86
N LEU A 587 -42.61 -30.39 -2.79
CA LEU A 587 -41.53 -29.42 -3.00
C LEU A 587 -41.32 -28.51 -1.78
N ALA A 588 -42.41 -28.10 -1.11
CA ALA A 588 -42.34 -27.33 0.13
C ALA A 588 -41.67 -28.13 1.25
N ASP A 589 -42.01 -29.42 1.38
CA ASP A 589 -41.34 -30.30 2.35
C ASP A 589 -39.86 -30.46 2.03
N ARG A 590 -39.47 -30.67 0.77
CA ARG A 590 -38.05 -30.74 0.38
C ARG A 590 -37.28 -29.45 0.70
N TYR A 591 -37.89 -28.30 0.43
CA TYR A 591 -37.34 -27.00 0.80
C TYR A 591 -37.13 -26.86 2.32
N ILE A 592 -38.09 -27.29 3.13
CA ILE A 592 -37.99 -27.29 4.60
C ILE A 592 -36.84 -28.18 5.07
N HIS A 593 -36.78 -29.41 4.54
CA HIS A 593 -35.69 -30.34 4.87
C HIS A 593 -34.33 -29.80 4.44
N ALA A 594 -34.24 -29.08 3.31
CA ALA A 594 -32.98 -28.53 2.81
C ALA A 594 -32.37 -27.51 3.78
N TYR A 595 -33.12 -26.50 4.24
CA TYR A 595 -32.53 -25.48 5.13
C TYR A 595 -32.31 -26.02 6.55
N GLN A 596 -33.13 -26.97 7.02
CA GLN A 596 -32.99 -27.56 8.37
C GLN A 596 -31.68 -28.31 8.56
N ARG A 597 -31.11 -28.91 7.49
CA ARG A 597 -29.81 -29.62 7.53
C ARG A 597 -28.64 -28.74 7.98
N TYR A 598 -28.76 -27.42 7.82
CA TYR A 598 -27.70 -26.47 8.13
C TYR A 598 -27.93 -25.71 9.44
N CYS A 599 -28.90 -26.16 10.24
CA CYS A 599 -29.33 -25.51 11.47
C CYS A 599 -29.18 -26.47 12.66
N TRP A 600 -28.31 -26.12 13.62
CA TRP A 600 -28.32 -26.73 14.94
C TRP A 600 -28.11 -25.68 16.04
N PRO A 601 -28.54 -25.95 17.28
CA PRO A 601 -28.30 -25.06 18.40
C PRO A 601 -26.81 -24.93 18.71
N VAL A 602 -26.34 -23.72 19.00
CA VAL A 602 -24.98 -23.45 19.48
C VAL A 602 -25.08 -22.96 20.92
N GLN A 603 -24.60 -23.76 21.86
CA GLN A 603 -24.56 -23.43 23.29
C GLN A 603 -23.14 -23.16 23.77
N SER A 604 -22.15 -23.75 23.09
CA SER A 604 -20.72 -23.61 23.38
C SER A 604 -19.89 -23.64 22.09
N ILE A 605 -18.58 -23.38 22.21
CA ILE A 605 -17.64 -23.47 21.08
C ILE A 605 -17.55 -24.89 20.51
N SER A 606 -17.78 -25.91 21.33
CA SER A 606 -17.76 -27.30 20.88
C SER A 606 -18.90 -27.65 19.91
N ASP A 607 -19.93 -26.81 19.84
CA ASP A 607 -21.00 -26.95 18.85
C ASP A 607 -20.64 -26.31 17.50
N LEU A 608 -19.54 -25.54 17.44
CA LEU A 608 -19.05 -24.93 16.21
C LEU A 608 -18.13 -25.90 15.46
N LYS A 609 -18.14 -25.78 14.13
CA LYS A 609 -17.15 -26.42 13.26
C LYS A 609 -16.45 -25.37 12.43
N LEU A 610 -15.13 -25.32 12.52
CA LEU A 610 -14.30 -24.46 11.69
C LEU A 610 -13.66 -25.32 10.58
N ALA A 611 -13.91 -24.95 9.34
CA ALA A 611 -13.30 -25.59 8.17
C ALA A 611 -12.39 -24.61 7.44
N PRO A 612 -11.09 -24.54 7.77
CA PRO A 612 -10.14 -23.78 6.99
C PRO A 612 -9.98 -24.41 5.60
N PHE A 613 -9.80 -23.60 4.57
CA PHE A 613 -9.46 -24.08 3.22
C PHE A 613 -8.32 -23.30 2.56
N HIS A 614 -7.90 -22.15 3.11
CA HIS A 614 -6.66 -21.48 2.70
C HIS A 614 -5.84 -21.06 3.92
N ILE A 615 -4.53 -21.31 3.83
CA ILE A 615 -3.52 -20.62 4.65
C ILE A 615 -3.09 -19.44 3.79
N LEU A 616 -3.56 -18.23 4.09
CA LEU A 616 -3.37 -17.08 3.21
C LEU A 616 -1.98 -16.47 3.36
N ALA A 617 -1.59 -16.15 4.59
CA ALA A 617 -0.33 -15.48 4.87
C ALA A 617 0.26 -15.85 6.24
N THR A 618 1.58 -15.83 6.29
CA THR A 618 2.42 -15.94 7.49
C THR A 618 3.54 -14.91 7.39
N GLU A 619 4.44 -14.84 8.37
CA GLU A 619 5.56 -13.91 8.31
C GLU A 619 6.38 -14.09 7.01
N GLY A 620 6.63 -12.97 6.32
CA GLY A 620 7.38 -12.91 5.06
C GLY A 620 6.73 -13.56 3.84
N ASN A 621 5.55 -14.22 3.96
CA ASN A 621 4.99 -15.01 2.86
C ASN A 621 3.47 -14.88 2.70
N VAL A 622 3.03 -14.67 1.46
CA VAL A 622 1.64 -14.89 1.02
C VAL A 622 1.62 -16.18 0.21
N HIS A 623 0.92 -17.21 0.69
CA HIS A 623 0.99 -18.58 0.15
C HIS A 623 0.16 -18.79 -1.13
N THR A 624 0.03 -17.74 -1.96
CA THR A 624 -0.63 -17.81 -3.27
C THR A 624 0.23 -18.49 -4.35
N ASP A 625 1.48 -18.81 -4.00
CA ASP A 625 2.42 -19.61 -4.79
C ASP A 625 2.24 -21.13 -4.59
N LYS A 626 1.45 -21.54 -3.58
CA LYS A 626 1.15 -22.94 -3.30
C LYS A 626 -0.12 -23.37 -4.04
N ASN A 627 -0.19 -24.64 -4.44
CA ASN A 627 -1.38 -25.20 -5.08
C ASN A 627 -2.47 -25.54 -4.05
N HIS A 628 -3.71 -25.75 -4.50
CA HIS A 628 -4.83 -26.02 -3.61
C HIS A 628 -4.70 -27.35 -2.84
N CYS A 629 -4.08 -28.38 -3.42
CA CYS A 629 -3.80 -29.62 -2.70
C CYS A 629 -2.87 -29.40 -1.50
N TRP A 630 -1.82 -28.60 -1.66
CA TRP A 630 -0.94 -28.22 -0.56
C TRP A 630 -1.73 -27.58 0.58
N HIS A 631 -2.64 -26.63 0.29
CA HIS A 631 -3.48 -26.03 1.34
C HIS A 631 -4.32 -27.08 2.07
N MET A 632 -4.99 -27.98 1.33
CA MET A 632 -5.80 -29.04 1.94
C MET A 632 -4.96 -29.96 2.84
N GLU A 633 -3.79 -30.36 2.37
CA GLU A 633 -2.89 -31.26 3.10
C GLU A 633 -2.30 -30.61 4.35
N GLN A 634 -1.84 -29.36 4.27
CA GLN A 634 -1.30 -28.64 5.42
C GLN A 634 -2.38 -28.38 6.47
N ILE A 635 -3.59 -28.00 6.04
CA ILE A 635 -4.71 -27.77 6.94
C ILE A 635 -5.16 -29.07 7.59
N ALA A 636 -5.26 -30.17 6.82
CA ALA A 636 -5.67 -31.47 7.36
C ALA A 636 -4.77 -31.92 8.52
N GLN A 637 -3.45 -31.67 8.45
CA GLN A 637 -2.52 -31.95 9.54
C GLN A 637 -2.86 -31.18 10.82
N ILE A 638 -3.30 -29.93 10.71
CA ILE A 638 -3.73 -29.13 11.88
C ILE A 638 -5.06 -29.68 12.42
N CYS A 639 -5.99 -30.05 11.54
CA CYS A 639 -7.29 -30.60 11.92
C CYS A 639 -7.21 -31.94 12.67
N GLU A 640 -6.10 -32.69 12.56
CA GLU A 640 -5.93 -33.95 13.30
C GLU A 640 -5.86 -33.76 14.82
N PHE A 641 -5.46 -32.57 15.30
CA PHE A 641 -5.29 -32.29 16.72
C PHE A 641 -6.60 -31.98 17.44
N ASP A 642 -7.64 -31.54 16.72
CA ASP A 642 -8.97 -31.30 17.27
C ASP A 642 -10.06 -31.60 16.24
N ARG A 643 -10.31 -32.88 15.97
CA ARG A 643 -11.33 -33.34 15.01
C ARG A 643 -12.77 -33.01 15.42
N GLU A 644 -13.00 -32.62 16.67
CA GLU A 644 -14.30 -32.19 17.14
C GLU A 644 -14.61 -30.75 16.78
N PHE A 645 -13.60 -29.90 16.58
CA PHE A 645 -13.82 -28.49 16.25
C PHE A 645 -13.31 -28.13 14.85
N LEU A 646 -12.16 -28.66 14.46
CA LEU A 646 -11.57 -28.47 13.15
C LEU A 646 -12.05 -29.55 12.17
N LEU A 647 -12.58 -29.11 11.05
CA LEU A 647 -13.04 -29.98 9.98
C LEU A 647 -12.09 -29.89 8.78
N ALA A 648 -11.38 -30.98 8.50
CA ALA A 648 -10.60 -31.09 7.27
C ALA A 648 -11.57 -31.18 6.07
N THR A 649 -11.37 -30.30 5.09
CA THR A 649 -12.24 -30.23 3.91
C THR A 649 -12.01 -31.43 3.00
N ALA A 650 -13.07 -32.19 2.71
CA ALA A 650 -13.01 -33.25 1.71
C ALA A 650 -12.79 -32.64 0.32
N TYR A 651 -11.88 -33.22 -0.45
CA TYR A 651 -11.59 -32.74 -1.80
C TYR A 651 -11.32 -33.87 -2.78
N LYS A 652 -11.44 -33.57 -4.07
CA LYS A 652 -11.19 -34.48 -5.19
C LYS A 652 -10.44 -33.76 -6.31
N VAL A 653 -9.30 -34.31 -6.72
CA VAL A 653 -8.56 -33.84 -7.91
C VAL A 653 -9.19 -34.42 -9.16
N VAL A 654 -9.40 -33.58 -10.17
CA VAL A 654 -10.00 -33.94 -11.46
C VAL A 654 -9.11 -33.47 -12.60
N GLU A 655 -8.73 -34.40 -13.46
CA GLU A 655 -8.03 -34.14 -14.72
C GLU A 655 -9.05 -33.86 -15.83
N ILE A 656 -9.06 -32.63 -16.36
CA ILE A 656 -10.07 -32.14 -17.30
C ILE A 656 -9.99 -32.84 -18.66
N ALA A 657 -8.81 -33.32 -19.06
CA ALA A 657 -8.64 -34.03 -20.32
C ALA A 657 -9.12 -35.49 -20.26
N ASP A 658 -9.25 -36.06 -19.05
CA ASP A 658 -9.64 -37.45 -18.82
C ASP A 658 -11.15 -37.54 -18.55
N SER A 659 -11.86 -38.35 -19.34
CA SER A 659 -13.30 -38.58 -19.16
C SER A 659 -13.60 -39.33 -17.87
N ASP A 660 -12.77 -40.30 -17.49
CA ASP A 660 -13.00 -41.13 -16.32
C ASP A 660 -12.78 -40.31 -15.04
N SER A 661 -11.77 -39.44 -15.05
CA SER A 661 -11.53 -38.48 -13.97
C SER A 661 -12.69 -37.49 -13.79
N GLN A 662 -13.23 -36.95 -14.89
CA GLN A 662 -14.42 -36.08 -14.84
C GLN A 662 -15.64 -36.82 -14.29
N SER A 663 -15.89 -38.04 -14.75
CA SER A 663 -16.98 -38.88 -14.24
C SER A 663 -16.82 -39.17 -12.76
N ALA A 664 -15.61 -39.46 -12.27
CA ALA A 664 -15.34 -39.64 -10.86
C ALA A 664 -15.59 -38.36 -10.04
N GLY A 665 -15.27 -37.18 -10.59
CA GLY A 665 -15.58 -35.88 -9.99
C GLY A 665 -17.08 -35.61 -9.90
N ILE A 666 -17.83 -35.95 -10.94
CA ILE A 666 -19.30 -35.82 -10.98
C ILE A 666 -19.94 -36.74 -9.94
N GLN A 667 -19.58 -38.03 -9.92
CA GLN A 667 -20.12 -39.00 -8.96
C GLN A 667 -19.82 -38.61 -7.50
N TRP A 668 -18.65 -38.02 -7.26
CA TRP A 668 -18.30 -37.51 -5.93
C TRP A 668 -19.23 -36.35 -5.51
N TRP A 669 -19.51 -35.41 -6.42
CA TRP A 669 -20.45 -34.31 -6.18
C TRP A 669 -21.89 -34.81 -5.98
N GLU A 670 -22.36 -35.76 -6.80
CA GLU A 670 -23.70 -36.37 -6.66
C GLU A 670 -23.85 -37.01 -5.27
N LYS A 671 -22.90 -37.88 -4.89
CA LYS A 671 -22.90 -38.54 -3.59
C LYS A 671 -22.91 -37.55 -2.42
N MET A 672 -22.11 -36.48 -2.50
CA MET A 672 -22.02 -35.47 -1.45
C MET A 672 -23.30 -34.64 -1.34
N THR A 673 -23.88 -34.22 -2.47
CA THR A 673 -25.11 -33.43 -2.48
C THR A 673 -26.34 -34.25 -2.09
N ASP A 674 -26.39 -35.54 -2.46
CA ASP A 674 -27.43 -36.47 -2.02
C ASP A 674 -27.39 -36.71 -0.50
N ALA A 675 -26.18 -36.75 0.08
CA ALA A 675 -25.98 -36.80 1.52
C ALA A 675 -26.32 -35.48 2.24
N GLY A 676 -26.60 -34.40 1.50
CA GLY A 676 -27.04 -33.11 2.03
C GLY A 676 -25.99 -32.01 2.10
N GLY A 677 -24.80 -32.23 1.52
CA GLY A 677 -23.84 -31.15 1.28
C GLY A 677 -24.44 -30.08 0.36
N GLU A 678 -24.01 -28.82 0.53
CA GLU A 678 -24.46 -27.73 -0.34
C GLU A 678 -24.02 -27.94 -1.80
N GLY A 679 -22.83 -28.53 -2.01
CA GLY A 679 -22.22 -28.72 -3.31
C GLY A 679 -20.71 -28.60 -3.22
N MET A 680 -20.06 -28.17 -4.29
CA MET A 680 -18.61 -28.04 -4.32
C MET A 680 -18.15 -26.67 -4.83
N VAL A 681 -16.90 -26.34 -4.50
CA VAL A 681 -16.14 -25.25 -5.10
C VAL A 681 -15.06 -25.87 -5.98
N VAL A 682 -15.09 -25.58 -7.27
CA VAL A 682 -14.07 -26.02 -8.23
C VAL A 682 -13.04 -24.93 -8.39
N LYS A 683 -11.79 -25.25 -8.05
CA LYS A 683 -10.64 -24.35 -8.15
C LYS A 683 -9.63 -24.92 -9.16
N PRO A 684 -8.85 -24.08 -9.88
CA PRO A 684 -7.68 -24.59 -10.60
C PRO A 684 -6.72 -25.33 -9.64
N MET A 685 -5.81 -26.19 -10.12
CA MET A 685 -4.78 -26.78 -9.25
C MET A 685 -3.91 -25.69 -8.61
N GLU A 686 -3.32 -24.84 -9.44
CA GLU A 686 -2.54 -23.68 -9.00
C GLU A 686 -3.46 -22.57 -8.49
N PHE A 687 -3.09 -21.92 -7.38
CA PHE A 687 -3.90 -20.87 -6.76
C PHE A 687 -4.05 -19.63 -7.67
N LEU A 688 -3.01 -19.32 -8.44
CA LEU A 688 -2.98 -18.21 -9.39
C LEU A 688 -2.77 -18.72 -10.82
N VAL A 689 -3.80 -18.59 -11.65
CA VAL A 689 -3.73 -18.94 -13.08
C VAL A 689 -4.02 -17.72 -13.96
N LYS A 690 -3.16 -17.50 -14.95
CA LYS A 690 -3.38 -16.53 -16.03
C LYS A 690 -3.42 -17.24 -17.38
N ASN A 691 -4.39 -16.88 -18.22
CA ASN A 691 -4.42 -17.24 -19.64
C ASN A 691 -4.28 -15.97 -20.47
N SER A 692 -3.27 -15.91 -21.34
CA SER A 692 -3.02 -14.76 -22.23
C SER A 692 -2.99 -13.43 -21.45
N ASN A 693 -2.29 -13.43 -20.30
CA ASN A 693 -2.22 -12.33 -19.32
C ASN A 693 -3.54 -11.92 -18.63
N LYS A 694 -4.65 -12.64 -18.86
CA LYS A 694 -5.91 -12.45 -18.14
C LYS A 694 -6.02 -13.44 -16.99
N LEU A 695 -6.46 -12.95 -15.84
CA LEU A 695 -6.69 -13.77 -14.65
C LEU A 695 -7.88 -14.71 -14.88
N VAL A 696 -7.70 -15.99 -14.55
CA VAL A 696 -8.75 -17.01 -14.57
C VAL A 696 -9.52 -16.95 -13.25
N GLN A 697 -10.80 -17.38 -13.23
CA GLN A 697 -11.57 -17.44 -11.98
C GLN A 697 -10.81 -18.27 -10.93
N PRO A 698 -10.61 -17.76 -9.71
CA PRO A 698 -9.93 -18.49 -8.64
C PRO A 698 -10.80 -19.63 -8.08
N ALA A 699 -12.12 -19.52 -8.25
CA ALA A 699 -13.07 -20.50 -7.77
C ALA A 699 -14.41 -20.38 -8.51
N ILE A 700 -15.05 -21.51 -8.76
CA ILE A 700 -16.41 -21.60 -9.30
C ILE A 700 -17.24 -22.50 -8.38
N LYS A 701 -18.34 -21.96 -7.83
CA LYS A 701 -19.29 -22.78 -7.06
C LYS A 701 -20.19 -23.60 -7.99
N CYS A 702 -20.46 -24.84 -7.62
CA CYS A 702 -21.41 -25.74 -8.27
C CYS A 702 -22.28 -26.39 -7.19
N ARG A 703 -23.50 -25.88 -7.03
CA ARG A 703 -24.39 -26.22 -5.91
C ARG A 703 -25.36 -27.34 -6.27
N GLY A 704 -25.68 -28.16 -5.27
CA GLY A 704 -26.62 -29.26 -5.35
C GLY A 704 -28.06 -28.81 -5.62
N LYS A 705 -28.82 -29.69 -6.27
CA LYS A 705 -30.23 -29.44 -6.64
C LYS A 705 -31.10 -29.09 -5.45
N GLU A 706 -30.99 -29.83 -4.35
CA GLU A 706 -31.85 -29.60 -3.18
C GLU A 706 -31.45 -28.33 -2.43
N TYR A 707 -30.15 -28.01 -2.37
CA TYR A 707 -29.67 -26.74 -1.82
C TYR A 707 -30.24 -25.53 -2.58
N LEU A 708 -30.24 -25.58 -3.92
CA LEU A 708 -30.70 -24.46 -4.75
C LEU A 708 -32.18 -24.09 -4.52
N ARG A 709 -32.99 -24.94 -3.87
CA ARG A 709 -34.35 -24.57 -3.42
C ARG A 709 -34.33 -23.42 -2.42
N ILE A 710 -33.32 -23.37 -1.57
CA ILE A 710 -33.13 -22.31 -0.57
C ILE A 710 -32.89 -20.98 -1.29
N ILE A 711 -32.18 -21.00 -2.42
CA ILE A 711 -31.76 -19.79 -3.13
C ILE A 711 -32.78 -19.31 -4.18
N TYR A 712 -33.34 -20.24 -4.96
CA TYR A 712 -34.22 -19.94 -6.10
C TYR A 712 -35.71 -20.14 -5.78
N GLY A 713 -36.04 -20.63 -4.58
CA GLY A 713 -37.40 -20.91 -4.14
C GLY A 713 -37.78 -22.39 -4.27
N LEU A 714 -38.79 -22.81 -3.51
CA LEU A 714 -39.20 -24.22 -3.41
C LEU A 714 -39.61 -24.83 -4.77
N GLU A 715 -40.21 -24.03 -5.65
CA GLU A 715 -40.75 -24.44 -6.96
C GLU A 715 -39.75 -24.32 -8.12
N TYR A 716 -38.51 -23.89 -7.86
CA TYR A 716 -37.56 -23.53 -8.94
C TYR A 716 -37.26 -24.67 -9.92
N SER A 717 -37.40 -25.93 -9.47
CA SER A 717 -37.11 -27.12 -10.26
C SER A 717 -38.24 -27.53 -11.20
N LEU A 718 -39.41 -26.88 -11.13
CA LEU A 718 -40.49 -27.11 -12.09
C LEU A 718 -40.07 -26.61 -13.49
N PRO A 719 -40.41 -27.32 -14.58
CA PRO A 719 -39.92 -26.99 -15.92
C PRO A 719 -40.15 -25.52 -16.34
N GLU A 720 -41.32 -24.98 -16.03
CA GLU A 720 -41.73 -23.60 -16.36
C GLU A 720 -40.93 -22.52 -15.63
N HIS A 721 -40.31 -22.86 -14.50
CA HIS A 721 -39.43 -21.98 -13.72
C HIS A 721 -37.97 -22.21 -14.09
N LEU A 722 -37.54 -23.47 -14.17
CA LEU A 722 -36.16 -23.85 -14.46
C LEU A 722 -35.68 -23.29 -15.80
N GLU A 723 -36.49 -23.40 -16.87
CA GLU A 723 -36.10 -22.88 -18.19
C GLU A 723 -35.94 -21.35 -18.19
N LYS A 724 -36.76 -20.62 -17.41
CA LYS A 724 -36.60 -19.17 -17.26
C LYS A 724 -35.31 -18.81 -16.51
N LEU A 725 -34.96 -19.60 -15.50
CA LEU A 725 -33.75 -19.40 -14.68
C LEU A 725 -32.45 -19.72 -15.43
N ARG A 726 -32.50 -20.54 -16.49
CA ARG A 726 -31.33 -20.83 -17.33
C ARG A 726 -30.78 -19.59 -18.04
N SER A 727 -31.63 -18.59 -18.30
CA SER A 727 -31.23 -17.31 -18.90
C SER A 727 -30.71 -16.32 -17.84
N ARG A 728 -29.61 -16.65 -17.15
CA ARG A 728 -28.95 -15.78 -16.16
C ARG A 728 -27.60 -15.25 -16.64
N GLY A 729 -27.30 -13.98 -16.38
CA GLY A 729 -26.03 -13.34 -16.73
C GLY A 729 -24.95 -13.54 -15.67
N LEU A 730 -23.79 -14.09 -16.05
CA LEU A 730 -22.67 -14.34 -15.14
C LEU A 730 -21.52 -13.33 -15.25
N SER A 731 -21.52 -12.50 -16.30
CA SER A 731 -20.39 -11.60 -16.61
C SER A 731 -20.08 -10.62 -15.48
N GLY A 732 -21.11 -9.99 -14.90
CA GLY A 732 -20.97 -9.07 -13.78
C GLY A 732 -20.32 -9.73 -12.57
N LYS A 733 -20.88 -10.86 -12.10
CA LYS A 733 -20.37 -11.59 -10.94
C LYS A 733 -18.96 -12.14 -11.14
N ARG A 734 -18.65 -12.63 -12.35
CA ARG A 734 -17.28 -13.08 -12.72
C ARG A 734 -16.28 -11.93 -12.70
N SER A 735 -16.66 -10.76 -13.21
CA SER A 735 -15.81 -9.56 -13.19
C SER A 735 -15.52 -9.08 -11.77
N LEU A 736 -16.55 -9.04 -10.91
CA LEU A 736 -16.42 -8.71 -9.49
C LEU A 736 -15.47 -9.66 -8.77
N ALA A 737 -15.68 -10.97 -8.91
CA ALA A 737 -14.83 -11.99 -8.27
C ALA A 737 -13.35 -11.82 -8.63
N LEU A 738 -13.01 -11.51 -9.89
CA LEU A 738 -11.61 -11.30 -10.31
C LEU A 738 -10.99 -10.03 -9.73
N ARG A 739 -11.76 -8.92 -9.71
CA ARG A 739 -11.28 -7.64 -9.18
C ARG A 739 -11.09 -7.70 -7.67
N GLU A 740 -12.07 -8.25 -6.95
CA GLU A 740 -11.98 -8.42 -5.50
C GLU A 740 -10.86 -9.38 -5.12
N PHE A 741 -10.68 -10.49 -5.87
CA PHE A 741 -9.59 -11.42 -5.63
C PHE A 741 -8.22 -10.75 -5.83
N ALA A 742 -8.07 -9.93 -6.89
CA ALA A 742 -6.84 -9.19 -7.12
C ALA A 742 -6.53 -8.20 -5.98
N LEU A 743 -7.55 -7.50 -5.45
CA LEU A 743 -7.38 -6.63 -4.29
C LEU A 743 -7.05 -7.40 -3.00
N GLY A 744 -7.71 -8.53 -2.75
CA GLY A 744 -7.46 -9.36 -1.58
C GLY A 744 -6.04 -9.93 -1.56
N VAL A 745 -5.52 -10.39 -2.71
CA VAL A 745 -4.12 -10.82 -2.82
C VAL A 745 -3.16 -9.64 -2.61
N GLU A 746 -3.44 -8.50 -3.24
CA GLU A 746 -2.60 -7.30 -3.11
C GLU A 746 -2.53 -6.78 -1.65
N SER A 747 -3.65 -6.81 -0.91
CA SER A 747 -3.65 -6.36 0.48
C SER A 747 -2.76 -7.23 1.37
N LEU A 748 -2.80 -8.55 1.17
CA LEU A 748 -1.91 -9.50 1.84
C LEU A 748 -0.44 -9.26 1.47
N GLU A 749 -0.14 -9.08 0.17
CA GLU A 749 1.23 -8.83 -0.30
C GLU A 749 1.82 -7.55 0.30
N ARG A 750 1.03 -6.47 0.32
CA ARG A 750 1.44 -5.20 0.92
C ARG A 750 1.64 -5.32 2.43
N PHE A 751 0.73 -6.01 3.12
CA PHE A 751 0.86 -6.23 4.56
C PHE A 751 2.13 -7.02 4.88
N VAL A 752 2.36 -8.13 4.18
CA VAL A 752 3.54 -8.99 4.35
C VAL A 752 4.83 -8.24 4.05
N ALA A 753 4.85 -7.33 3.06
CA ALA A 753 5.99 -6.48 2.72
C ALA A 753 6.23 -5.32 3.70
N GLY A 754 5.43 -5.18 4.76
CA GLY A 754 5.56 -4.10 5.74
C GLY A 754 5.14 -2.72 5.20
N ALA A 755 4.28 -2.68 4.18
CA ALA A 755 3.72 -1.42 3.70
C ALA A 755 2.85 -0.77 4.78
N PRO A 756 2.73 0.57 4.81
CA PRO A 756 1.86 1.26 5.75
C PRO A 756 0.41 0.78 5.66
N LEU A 757 -0.29 0.73 6.78
CA LEU A 757 -1.62 0.11 6.84
C LEU A 757 -2.64 0.75 5.88
N ARG A 758 -2.55 2.07 5.64
CA ARG A 758 -3.39 2.76 4.63
C ARG A 758 -3.30 2.15 3.21
N GLN A 759 -2.13 1.63 2.80
CA GLN A 759 -1.95 0.96 1.51
C GLN A 759 -2.51 -0.46 1.50
N VAL A 760 -2.59 -1.11 2.66
CA VAL A 760 -3.30 -2.39 2.80
C VAL A 760 -4.81 -2.11 2.74
N HIS A 761 -5.25 -1.09 3.46
CA HIS A 761 -6.65 -0.70 3.58
C HIS A 761 -7.25 -0.15 2.30
N GLU A 762 -6.51 0.54 1.42
CA GLU A 762 -7.09 0.92 0.12
C GLU A 762 -7.60 -0.33 -0.65
N CYS A 763 -6.88 -1.44 -0.58
CA CYS A 763 -7.25 -2.70 -1.23
C CYS A 763 -8.43 -3.36 -0.51
N VAL A 764 -8.35 -3.49 0.81
CA VAL A 764 -9.42 -4.08 1.63
C VAL A 764 -10.73 -3.28 1.49
N PHE A 765 -10.64 -1.96 1.52
CA PHE A 765 -11.76 -1.07 1.31
C PHE A 765 -12.32 -1.16 -0.11
N GLY A 766 -11.45 -1.33 -1.11
CA GLY A 766 -11.88 -1.58 -2.49
C GLY A 766 -12.70 -2.86 -2.64
N VAL A 767 -12.37 -3.94 -1.91
CA VAL A 767 -13.20 -5.16 -1.87
C VAL A 767 -14.58 -4.85 -1.28
N LEU A 768 -14.62 -4.20 -0.12
CA LEU A 768 -15.87 -3.84 0.55
C LEU A 768 -16.74 -2.91 -0.30
N ALA A 769 -16.11 -1.98 -1.03
CA ALA A 769 -16.79 -1.07 -1.94
C ALA A 769 -17.42 -1.85 -3.11
N MET A 770 -16.68 -2.77 -3.73
CA MET A 770 -17.19 -3.56 -4.84
C MET A 770 -18.34 -4.50 -4.43
N GLU A 771 -18.37 -4.96 -3.18
CA GLU A 771 -19.50 -5.73 -2.66
C GLU A 771 -20.82 -4.94 -2.58
N SER A 772 -20.77 -3.60 -2.67
CA SER A 772 -21.97 -2.77 -2.84
C SER A 772 -22.44 -2.63 -4.29
N GLU A 773 -21.70 -3.13 -5.28
CA GLU A 773 -22.15 -3.14 -6.67
C GLU A 773 -23.36 -4.07 -6.85
N PRO A 774 -24.45 -3.61 -7.47
CA PRO A 774 -25.66 -4.41 -7.59
C PRO A 774 -25.44 -5.62 -8.51
N VAL A 775 -25.60 -6.81 -7.94
CA VAL A 775 -25.58 -8.09 -8.66
C VAL A 775 -26.74 -8.98 -8.20
N ASP A 776 -27.10 -9.96 -9.04
CA ASP A 776 -28.10 -10.96 -8.67
C ASP A 776 -27.63 -11.72 -7.41
N PRO A 777 -28.36 -11.61 -6.28
CA PRO A 777 -27.96 -12.21 -5.01
C PRO A 777 -28.03 -13.74 -5.01
N ARG A 778 -28.65 -14.36 -6.03
CA ARG A 778 -28.77 -15.81 -6.17
C ARG A 778 -27.48 -16.47 -6.71
N LEU A 779 -26.52 -15.67 -7.18
CA LEU A 779 -25.29 -16.12 -7.84
C LEU A 779 -24.17 -16.50 -6.87
#